data_AF-A0A9X0X5M8-F1
#
_entry.id   AF-A0A9X0X5M8-F1
#
_cell.length_a   1.000
_cell.length_b   1.000
_cell.length_c   1.000
_cell.angle_alpha   90.00
_cell.angle_beta   90.00
_cell.angle_gamma   90.00
#
_symmetry.space_group_name_H-M   'P 1'
#
loop_
_entity.id
_entity.type
_entity.pdbx_description
1 polymer ?
#
loop_
_entity_poly.entity_id
_entity_poly.type
_entity_poly.pdbx_seq_one_letter_code
_entity_poly.pdbx_strand_id
1 'polypeptide(L)'
;MKKMTQRVIDTNLQRATLLSQAITRQQSLPAWLGMAPVEEQQLHIELLEQYRNSVTDDKDYLHGIQTLTAYVHDRLVSLIGSRFPGTQLDPDQIKITPNLALAGPSRSLTEFALNPVNAAQVTGFKIASNASQALPAGLNEDTVRQLVRSLNIQSDYAKRVTDALTKAGTDADSRMQRFIQQLPWQLLQHAHALKLQQRLSGRAFDLIWQVLDMPDAIARAVVTGAHAIVRPLEMIKTAGVAAVKTLGLYLIGPGAGHDGPQILYAPYHAGSIFTEFVNEASVISAINTPGPLQELILRRLPEAEQSLFGNLFKSTVGQQSEITLASTPISGNLLAQLFNDNVSLLSKMLGSHSEITGQAEWEAAKNLFSSGIRLISSLLPGKLSYVQFLWQSYKDFKDSAEALQDHHWKQALQTFIAGAAQMVSLGRLSLESSIESAPATATSPPVAQPLVVPQWSQVKPTAPTRTALQPFETTTVALKDLTRRTTDGTYLEATSKRTYAPVGGKVYRVVKTGAIWRMINDQQQGPALLTTPGKQLVIDPDSHTIHYGKALSKMHNQYVSSRVVNSVLNIEARGMEDIRTKHPEKARMLVQAIDLARYYAFNSLHNLVQLRHLNPGTRLDTFLKAFFDTGSIDASVLDKIKKVIAPICKALVDPNEDLMNTEHFVVGSNKDWLDSTIAFVVNDDAQRRVHFTERFFDPKLDWYKYCLTEPFDVDDHSRAATLIHEFSHLFSKTVDIATVEARRPFTDLIATVTGFGVVTKQTQQDFQRRALSLATPREELFTRWDEPLQSWIMPGLD
;
A
#
# COMPACT_ATOMS: atom_id res chain seq x y z
N MET A 1 -30.06 -38.75 -2.53
CA MET A 1 -30.81 -37.70 -1.80
C MET A 1 -30.24 -37.40 -0.41
N LYS A 2 -30.20 -38.32 0.56
CA LYS A 2 -29.66 -38.04 1.93
C LYS A 2 -28.31 -37.31 1.98
N LYS A 3 -27.31 -37.71 1.17
CA LYS A 3 -25.99 -37.02 1.09
C LYS A 3 -26.05 -35.59 0.53
N MET A 4 -26.98 -35.28 -0.37
CA MET A 4 -27.16 -33.90 -0.87
C MET A 4 -27.86 -33.03 0.19
N THR A 5 -28.85 -33.57 0.89
CA THR A 5 -29.54 -32.87 1.98
C THR A 5 -28.59 -32.58 3.15
N GLN A 6 -27.68 -33.51 3.47
CA GLN A 6 -26.65 -33.31 4.50
C GLN A 6 -25.62 -32.25 4.11
N ARG A 7 -25.10 -32.26 2.87
CA ARG A 7 -24.21 -31.20 2.36
C ARG A 7 -24.85 -29.81 2.42
N VAL A 8 -26.14 -29.69 2.08
CA VAL A 8 -26.87 -28.41 2.14
C VAL A 8 -27.04 -27.93 3.59
N ILE A 9 -27.32 -28.85 4.53
CA ILE A 9 -27.44 -28.53 5.96
C ILE A 9 -26.07 -28.11 6.54
N ASP A 10 -25.00 -28.83 6.24
CA ASP A 10 -23.63 -28.52 6.72
C ASP A 10 -23.14 -27.17 6.18
N THR A 11 -23.39 -26.88 4.90
CA THR A 11 -23.04 -25.59 4.27
C THR A 11 -23.84 -24.44 4.87
N ASN A 12 -25.13 -24.63 5.17
CA ASN A 12 -25.98 -23.62 5.79
C ASN A 12 -25.63 -23.39 7.27
N LEU A 13 -25.24 -24.43 8.01
CA LEU A 13 -24.79 -24.32 9.40
C LEU A 13 -23.44 -23.58 9.50
N GLN A 14 -22.50 -23.89 8.60
CA GLN A 14 -21.24 -23.16 8.47
C GLN A 14 -21.49 -21.70 8.07
N ARG A 15 -22.37 -21.44 7.09
CA ARG A 15 -22.75 -20.08 6.70
C ARG A 15 -23.39 -19.30 7.86
N ALA A 16 -24.28 -19.94 8.62
CA ALA A 16 -24.91 -19.32 9.80
C ALA A 16 -23.89 -19.05 10.92
N THR A 17 -22.92 -19.93 11.12
CA THR A 17 -21.82 -19.74 12.08
C THR A 17 -20.90 -18.60 11.64
N LEU A 18 -20.54 -18.54 10.36
CA LEU A 18 -19.74 -17.44 9.78
C LEU A 18 -20.48 -16.10 9.87
N LEU A 19 -21.79 -16.07 9.59
CA LEU A 19 -22.63 -14.87 9.75
C LEU A 19 -22.73 -14.45 11.22
N SER A 20 -22.93 -15.41 12.14
CA SER A 20 -22.94 -15.13 13.58
C SER A 20 -21.59 -14.56 14.05
N GLN A 21 -20.48 -15.15 13.62
CA GLN A 21 -19.13 -14.66 13.93
C GLN A 21 -18.89 -13.27 13.33
N ALA A 22 -19.37 -13.01 12.11
CA ALA A 22 -19.27 -11.69 11.49
C ALA A 22 -20.09 -10.63 12.25
N ILE A 23 -21.31 -10.96 12.68
CA ILE A 23 -22.16 -10.07 13.49
C ILE A 23 -21.50 -9.79 14.85
N THR A 24 -20.97 -10.82 15.53
CA THR A 24 -20.24 -10.64 16.79
C THR A 24 -18.98 -9.78 16.61
N ARG A 25 -18.23 -9.98 15.52
CA ARG A 25 -17.06 -9.14 15.21
C ARG A 25 -17.44 -7.72 14.79
N GLN A 26 -18.60 -7.51 14.16
CA GLN A 26 -19.07 -6.17 13.82
C GLN A 26 -19.33 -5.34 15.09
N GLN A 27 -19.76 -5.98 16.17
CA GLN A 27 -19.91 -5.35 17.49
C GLN A 27 -18.57 -5.00 18.15
N SER A 28 -17.47 -5.63 17.74
CA SER A 28 -16.11 -5.30 18.21
C SER A 28 -15.48 -4.12 17.46
N LEU A 29 -16.05 -3.74 16.30
CA LEU A 29 -15.63 -2.55 15.59
C LEU A 29 -16.14 -1.28 16.31
N PRO A 30 -15.40 -0.17 16.21
CA PRO A 30 -15.88 1.10 16.71
C PRO A 30 -17.14 1.50 15.93
N ALA A 31 -18.11 2.07 16.64
CA ALA A 31 -19.46 2.30 16.12
C ALA A 31 -19.48 2.98 14.75
N TRP A 32 -18.62 3.98 14.52
CA TRP A 32 -18.56 4.69 13.25
C TRP A 32 -18.12 3.82 12.07
N LEU A 33 -17.32 2.76 12.29
CA LEU A 33 -16.89 1.83 11.24
C LEU A 33 -17.88 0.69 11.11
N GLY A 34 -18.30 0.09 12.24
CA GLY A 34 -19.25 -1.02 12.25
C GLY A 34 -20.62 -0.65 11.67
N MET A 35 -21.03 0.62 11.78
CA MET A 35 -22.30 1.13 11.23
C MET A 35 -22.16 1.79 9.85
N ALA A 36 -20.95 1.90 9.30
CA ALA A 36 -20.75 2.49 7.98
C ALA A 36 -21.30 1.58 6.86
N PRO A 37 -21.66 2.13 5.69
CA PRO A 37 -21.96 1.34 4.49
C PRO A 37 -20.82 0.38 4.15
N VAL A 38 -21.14 -0.76 3.54
CA VAL A 38 -20.18 -1.84 3.25
C VAL A 38 -19.03 -1.35 2.36
N GLU A 39 -19.32 -0.45 1.43
CA GLU A 39 -18.33 0.16 0.54
C GLU A 39 -17.33 1.05 1.31
N GLU A 40 -17.80 1.76 2.33
CA GLU A 40 -16.96 2.60 3.19
C GLU A 40 -16.14 1.74 4.16
N GLN A 41 -16.71 0.64 4.67
CA GLN A 41 -15.95 -0.35 5.45
C GLN A 41 -14.82 -0.95 4.61
N GLN A 42 -15.13 -1.36 3.37
CA GLN A 42 -14.15 -1.88 2.42
C GLN A 42 -13.03 -0.85 2.18
N LEU A 43 -13.40 0.39 1.85
CA LEU A 43 -12.44 1.46 1.60
C LEU A 43 -11.51 1.69 2.80
N HIS A 44 -12.05 1.69 4.01
CA HIS A 44 -11.24 1.85 5.22
C HIS A 44 -10.24 0.71 5.41
N ILE A 45 -10.67 -0.54 5.17
CA ILE A 45 -9.81 -1.72 5.26
C ILE A 45 -8.73 -1.69 4.18
N GLU A 46 -9.07 -1.30 2.95
CA GLU A 46 -8.12 -1.14 1.86
C GLU A 46 -7.06 -0.09 2.19
N LEU A 47 -7.44 1.06 2.77
CA LEU A 47 -6.50 2.09 3.22
C LEU A 47 -5.54 1.57 4.29
N LEU A 48 -6.04 0.77 5.25
CA LEU A 48 -5.20 0.12 6.25
C LEU A 48 -4.25 -0.90 5.60
N GLU A 49 -4.73 -1.67 4.62
CA GLU A 49 -3.90 -2.65 3.91
C GLU A 49 -2.79 -1.98 3.11
N GLN A 50 -3.06 -0.85 2.46
CA GLN A 50 -2.02 -0.05 1.81
C GLN A 50 -1.02 0.51 2.83
N TYR A 51 -1.48 0.95 4.01
CA TYR A 51 -0.57 1.37 5.07
C TYR A 51 0.32 0.20 5.53
N ARG A 52 -0.25 -0.99 5.75
CA ARG A 52 0.50 -2.22 6.09
C ARG A 52 1.58 -2.54 5.05
N ASN A 53 1.21 -2.45 3.78
CA ASN A 53 2.10 -2.79 2.66
C ASN A 53 3.22 -1.75 2.48
N SER A 54 2.97 -0.48 2.82
CA SER A 54 4.00 0.58 2.82
C SER A 54 5.06 0.43 3.93
N VAL A 55 4.83 -0.43 4.92
CA VAL A 55 5.76 -0.67 6.03
C VAL A 55 6.68 -1.85 5.73
N THR A 56 7.98 -1.54 5.62
CA THR A 56 9.06 -2.52 5.41
C THR A 56 9.86 -2.71 6.70
N ASP A 57 10.03 -3.97 7.13
CA ASP A 57 10.74 -4.39 8.36
C ASP A 57 10.24 -3.76 9.67
N ASP A 58 8.98 -3.31 9.75
CA ASP A 58 8.44 -2.58 10.92
C ASP A 58 9.21 -1.30 11.27
N LYS A 59 9.84 -0.66 10.26
CA LYS A 59 10.66 0.55 10.43
C LYS A 59 9.95 1.80 9.88
N ASP A 60 10.00 2.87 10.68
CA ASP A 60 9.61 4.22 10.29
C ASP A 60 10.80 5.12 9.96
N TYR A 61 10.53 6.38 9.65
CA TYR A 61 11.57 7.37 9.32
C TYR A 61 12.47 7.75 10.51
N LEU A 62 12.06 7.47 11.75
CA LEU A 62 12.83 7.73 12.97
C LEU A 62 13.55 6.48 13.49
N HIS A 63 13.31 5.31 12.91
CA HIS A 63 13.91 4.04 13.32
C HIS A 63 15.43 4.14 13.47
N GLY A 64 16.01 3.63 14.56
CA GLY A 64 17.45 3.67 14.81
C GLY A 64 18.01 5.02 15.30
N ILE A 65 17.18 6.07 15.39
CA ILE A 65 17.54 7.27 16.16
C ILE A 65 17.39 6.93 17.64
N GLN A 66 18.41 7.26 18.44
CA GLN A 66 18.37 7.08 19.90
C GLN A 66 17.14 7.76 20.49
N THR A 67 16.42 7.10 21.40
CA THR A 67 15.25 7.68 22.04
C THR A 67 15.63 8.83 22.95
N LEU A 68 14.70 9.77 23.15
CA LEU A 68 14.95 10.95 23.99
C LEU A 68 15.25 10.55 25.44
N THR A 69 14.55 9.54 25.97
CA THR A 69 14.79 9.03 27.33
C THR A 69 16.20 8.42 27.46
N ALA A 70 16.62 7.61 26.49
CA ALA A 70 17.97 7.03 26.49
C ALA A 70 19.05 8.10 26.39
N TYR A 71 18.85 9.10 25.52
CA TYR A 71 19.78 10.24 25.42
C TYR A 71 19.91 10.99 26.75
N VAL A 72 18.79 11.30 27.41
CA VAL A 72 18.80 11.99 28.71
C VAL A 72 19.48 11.16 29.77
N HIS A 73 19.21 9.85 29.83
CA HIS A 73 19.86 8.93 30.76
C HIS A 73 21.38 8.90 30.55
N ASP A 74 21.85 8.60 29.34
CA ASP A 74 23.28 8.52 29.01
C ASP A 74 24.00 9.84 29.30
N ARG A 75 23.35 10.97 29.00
CA ARG A 75 23.90 12.30 29.27
C ARG A 75 24.00 12.57 30.76
N LEU A 76 22.99 12.19 31.55
CA LEU A 76 23.03 12.30 33.01
C LEU A 76 24.13 11.41 33.62
N VAL A 77 24.29 10.17 33.15
CA VAL A 77 25.38 9.28 33.57
C VAL A 77 26.74 9.97 33.35
N SER A 78 26.96 10.52 32.14
CA SER A 78 28.20 11.23 31.80
C SER A 78 28.45 12.48 32.66
N LEU A 79 27.40 13.30 32.88
CA LEU A 79 27.50 14.52 33.69
C LEU A 79 27.73 14.22 35.18
N ILE A 80 27.05 13.22 35.74
CA ILE A 80 27.24 12.78 37.13
C ILE A 80 28.64 12.20 37.31
N GLY A 81 29.10 11.33 36.42
CA GLY A 81 30.44 10.74 36.49
C GLY A 81 31.57 11.78 36.40
N SER A 82 31.36 12.83 35.58
CA SER A 82 32.31 13.94 35.48
C SER A 82 32.33 14.81 36.75
N ARG A 83 31.18 14.99 37.39
CA ARG A 83 31.04 15.85 38.59
C ARG A 83 31.40 15.14 39.90
N PHE A 84 31.21 13.82 39.94
CA PHE A 84 31.52 12.97 41.10
C PHE A 84 32.39 11.78 40.65
N PRO A 85 33.69 11.99 40.44
CA PRO A 85 34.61 10.93 40.03
C PRO A 85 34.63 9.79 41.06
N GLY A 86 34.60 8.54 40.59
CA GLY A 86 34.64 7.34 41.45
C GLY A 86 33.28 6.86 41.97
N THR A 87 32.19 7.58 41.67
CA THR A 87 30.82 7.12 41.96
C THR A 87 30.07 6.78 40.67
N GLN A 88 29.66 5.53 40.53
CA GLN A 88 28.83 5.06 39.41
C GLN A 88 27.36 5.04 39.84
N LEU A 89 26.68 6.19 39.69
CA LEU A 89 25.26 6.31 40.01
C LEU A 89 24.42 6.18 38.74
N ASP A 90 23.37 5.38 38.82
CA ASP A 90 22.35 5.30 37.78
C ASP A 90 21.29 6.38 38.02
N PRO A 91 21.08 7.33 37.08
CA PRO A 91 20.03 8.35 37.17
C PRO A 91 18.63 7.77 37.41
N ASP A 92 18.35 6.55 36.94
CA ASP A 92 17.04 5.93 37.14
C ASP A 92 16.83 5.39 38.58
N GLN A 93 17.92 5.22 39.34
CA GLN A 93 17.88 4.87 40.75
C GLN A 93 17.85 6.10 41.69
N ILE A 94 18.00 7.31 41.14
CA ILE A 94 17.89 8.56 41.89
C ILE A 94 16.43 9.05 41.82
N LYS A 95 15.78 9.11 42.97
CA LYS A 95 14.37 9.48 43.11
C LYS A 95 14.23 10.95 43.48
N ILE A 96 13.50 11.69 42.66
CA ILE A 96 13.16 13.10 42.86
C ILE A 96 11.70 13.20 43.30
N THR A 97 11.48 13.73 44.50
CA THR A 97 10.14 13.88 45.09
C THR A 97 9.84 15.35 45.30
N PRO A 98 8.90 15.95 44.54
CA PRO A 98 8.47 17.32 44.78
C PRO A 98 7.95 17.51 46.22
N ASN A 99 8.25 18.65 46.84
CA ASN A 99 7.79 18.92 48.21
C ASN A 99 6.26 19.11 48.29
N LEU A 100 5.64 19.54 47.21
CA LEU A 100 4.19 19.72 47.09
C LEU A 100 3.60 18.56 46.27
N ALA A 101 2.62 17.85 46.83
CA ALA A 101 1.93 16.75 46.13
C ALA A 101 1.26 17.21 44.82
N LEU A 102 0.83 18.47 44.75
CA LEU A 102 0.25 19.11 43.56
C LEU A 102 1.26 19.26 42.40
N ALA A 103 2.56 19.25 42.67
CA ALA A 103 3.60 19.36 41.64
C ALA A 103 3.90 18.02 40.94
N GLY A 104 3.29 16.92 41.38
CA GLY A 104 3.36 15.61 40.74
C GLY A 104 3.93 14.50 41.61
N PRO A 105 3.85 13.24 41.14
CA PRO A 105 4.37 12.09 41.85
C PRO A 105 5.90 12.10 41.89
N SER A 106 6.47 11.28 42.77
CA SER A 106 7.90 11.01 42.80
C SER A 106 8.34 10.24 41.54
N ARG A 107 9.48 10.64 40.96
CA ARG A 107 9.98 10.15 39.65
C ARG A 107 11.48 9.89 39.68
N SER A 108 12.00 9.18 38.69
CA SER A 108 13.46 9.06 38.53
C SER A 108 14.09 10.39 38.09
N LEU A 109 15.42 10.55 38.22
CA LEU A 109 16.11 11.76 37.78
C LEU A 109 15.98 11.93 36.25
N THR A 110 16.01 10.85 35.48
CA THR A 110 15.78 10.87 34.03
C THR A 110 14.36 11.34 33.69
N GLU A 111 13.34 10.79 34.35
CA GLU A 111 11.95 11.21 34.13
C GLU A 111 11.69 12.65 34.59
N PHE A 112 12.34 13.08 35.67
CA PHE A 112 12.30 14.46 36.15
C PHE A 112 12.94 15.41 35.14
N ALA A 113 14.10 15.06 34.59
CA ALA A 113 14.81 15.83 33.55
C ALA A 113 14.00 16.02 32.26
N LEU A 114 13.15 15.05 31.90
CA LEU A 114 12.23 15.17 30.76
C LEU A 114 11.05 16.13 31.00
N ASN A 115 10.87 16.67 32.20
CA ASN A 115 9.77 17.58 32.54
C ASN A 115 10.31 18.90 33.12
N PRO A 116 10.96 19.73 32.28
CA PRO A 116 11.72 20.90 32.72
C PRO A 116 10.88 22.01 33.36
N VAL A 117 9.61 22.17 32.93
CA VAL A 117 8.70 23.16 33.53
C VAL A 117 8.46 22.85 35.01
N ASN A 118 8.37 21.56 35.37
CA ASN A 118 8.33 21.14 36.77
C ASN A 118 9.68 21.42 37.46
N ALA A 119 10.81 21.16 36.81
CA ALA A 119 12.13 21.42 37.38
C ALA A 119 12.45 22.93 37.57
N ALA A 120 11.81 23.83 36.83
CA ALA A 120 11.98 25.28 36.96
C ALA A 120 10.98 25.90 37.96
N GLN A 121 9.75 25.37 38.07
CA GLN A 121 8.68 25.93 38.89
C GLN A 121 8.50 25.26 40.26
N VAL A 122 9.05 24.06 40.47
CA VAL A 122 9.00 23.40 41.79
C VAL A 122 9.85 24.20 42.79
N THR A 123 9.19 24.70 43.83
CA THR A 123 9.76 25.49 44.94
C THR A 123 10.72 24.69 45.85
N GLY A 124 10.82 23.38 45.66
CA GLY A 124 11.84 22.49 46.25
C GLY A 124 11.49 21.02 46.07
N PHE A 125 12.49 20.14 46.08
CA PHE A 125 12.33 18.68 45.93
C PHE A 125 13.35 17.88 46.74
N LYS A 126 12.91 16.74 47.27
CA LYS A 126 13.78 15.80 47.99
C LYS A 126 14.44 14.83 47.02
N ILE A 127 15.70 14.54 47.28
CA ILE A 127 16.52 13.59 46.52
C ILE A 127 16.76 12.37 47.42
N ALA A 128 16.47 11.18 46.91
CA ALA A 128 16.74 9.91 47.58
C ALA A 128 17.33 8.91 46.59
N SER A 129 18.08 7.92 47.09
CA SER A 129 18.51 6.77 46.30
C SER A 129 17.56 5.60 46.54
N ASN A 130 17.18 4.89 45.48
CA ASN A 130 16.54 3.58 45.58
C ASN A 130 17.58 2.44 45.67
N ALA A 131 18.85 2.74 45.40
CA ALA A 131 19.94 1.78 45.50
C ALA A 131 20.56 1.78 46.91
N SER A 132 21.24 0.68 47.26
CA SER A 132 21.95 0.54 48.54
C SER A 132 23.13 1.49 48.72
N GLN A 133 23.53 2.20 47.66
CA GLN A 133 24.63 3.15 47.65
C GLN A 133 24.16 4.52 48.16
N ALA A 134 24.90 5.09 49.11
CA ALA A 134 24.66 6.43 49.61
C ALA A 134 24.93 7.49 48.53
N LEU A 135 24.07 8.51 48.45
CA LEU A 135 24.26 9.63 47.54
C LEU A 135 25.46 10.49 47.99
N PRO A 136 26.26 11.02 47.06
CA PRO A 136 27.33 11.97 47.38
C PRO A 136 26.78 13.20 48.09
N ALA A 137 27.50 13.70 49.10
CA ALA A 137 27.08 14.87 49.88
C ALA A 137 26.82 16.13 49.03
N GLY A 138 27.42 16.22 47.84
CA GLY A 138 27.22 17.34 46.90
C GLY A 138 26.01 17.21 45.97
N LEU A 139 25.29 16.08 45.95
CA LEU A 139 24.11 15.89 45.10
C LEU A 139 22.85 16.49 45.76
N ASN A 140 22.71 17.80 45.67
CA ASN A 140 21.59 18.58 46.20
C ASN A 140 20.68 19.17 45.09
N GLU A 141 19.64 19.91 45.47
CA GLU A 141 18.67 20.50 44.53
C GLU A 141 19.34 21.35 43.45
N ASP A 142 20.26 22.24 43.83
CA ASP A 142 20.98 23.12 42.89
C ASP A 142 21.81 22.33 41.89
N THR A 143 22.47 21.27 42.36
CA THR A 143 23.25 20.37 41.50
C THR A 143 22.34 19.66 40.50
N VAL A 144 21.19 19.14 40.93
CA VAL A 144 20.21 18.52 40.02
C VAL A 144 19.71 19.53 38.98
N ARG A 145 19.39 20.77 39.36
CA ARG A 145 18.97 21.82 38.41
C ARG A 145 20.07 22.14 37.40
N GLN A 146 21.34 22.18 37.84
CA GLN A 146 22.49 22.37 36.94
C GLN A 146 22.69 21.20 35.97
N LEU A 147 22.51 19.96 36.43
CA LEU A 147 22.58 18.76 35.58
C LEU A 147 21.49 18.80 34.50
N VAL A 148 20.24 19.10 34.88
CA VAL A 148 19.12 19.21 33.92
C VAL A 148 19.37 20.31 32.89
N ARG A 149 19.88 21.48 33.29
CA ARG A 149 20.26 22.56 32.37
C ARG A 149 21.40 22.17 31.41
N SER A 150 22.25 21.21 31.80
CA SER A 150 23.44 20.79 31.03
C SER A 150 23.16 19.63 30.06
N LEU A 151 21.91 19.15 29.96
CA LEU A 151 21.51 18.08 29.03
C LEU A 151 21.64 18.48 27.56
N ASN A 152 21.53 19.78 27.30
CA ASN A 152 21.70 20.38 25.97
C ASN A 152 20.81 19.75 24.87
N ILE A 153 19.59 19.34 25.22
CA ILE A 153 18.64 18.65 24.31
C ILE A 153 18.34 19.50 23.07
N GLN A 154 18.11 20.80 23.29
CA GLN A 154 17.74 21.74 22.23
C GLN A 154 18.80 21.92 21.14
N SER A 155 20.07 21.57 21.41
CA SER A 155 21.13 21.69 20.41
C SER A 155 21.74 20.34 20.05
N ASP A 156 22.32 19.59 21.00
CA ASP A 156 23.05 18.35 20.69
C ASP A 156 22.13 17.24 20.19
N TYR A 157 20.99 17.02 20.88
CA TYR A 157 20.03 15.99 20.48
C TYR A 157 19.24 16.43 19.23
N ALA A 158 18.77 17.68 19.18
CA ALA A 158 18.11 18.23 17.99
C ALA A 158 19.01 18.12 16.74
N LYS A 159 20.28 18.51 16.84
CA LYS A 159 21.27 18.36 15.76
C LYS A 159 21.46 16.90 15.36
N ARG A 160 21.57 15.98 16.32
CA ARG A 160 21.68 14.54 16.02
C ARG A 160 20.48 14.04 15.21
N VAL A 161 19.26 14.44 15.57
CA VAL A 161 18.03 14.11 14.83
C VAL A 161 18.06 14.71 13.43
N THR A 162 18.37 16.01 13.30
CA THR A 162 18.42 16.69 12.01
C THR A 162 19.49 16.09 11.09
N ASP A 163 20.69 15.82 11.61
CA ASP A 163 21.79 15.19 10.86
C ASP A 163 21.36 13.79 10.37
N ALA A 164 20.70 12.99 11.21
CA ALA A 164 20.20 11.67 10.81
C ALA A 164 19.14 11.71 9.70
N LEU A 165 18.41 12.83 9.56
CA LEU A 165 17.34 13.00 8.57
C LEU A 165 17.78 13.74 7.30
N THR A 166 18.92 14.43 7.32
CA THR A 166 19.33 15.33 6.22
C THR A 166 20.76 15.14 5.72
N LYS A 167 21.65 14.54 6.50
CA LYS A 167 23.08 14.47 6.16
C LYS A 167 23.34 13.36 5.13
N ALA A 168 23.96 13.74 4.00
CA ALA A 168 24.40 12.79 2.98
C ALA A 168 25.37 11.73 3.54
N GLY A 169 25.27 10.49 3.03
CA GLY A 169 26.07 9.35 3.50
C GLY A 169 25.55 8.68 4.77
N THR A 170 24.41 9.14 5.31
CA THR A 170 23.63 8.44 6.34
C THR A 170 22.39 7.78 5.71
N ASP A 171 21.57 7.11 6.51
CA ASP A 171 20.28 6.56 6.07
C ASP A 171 19.22 7.63 5.72
N ALA A 172 19.58 8.91 5.61
CA ALA A 172 18.67 10.04 5.36
C ALA A 172 17.72 9.81 4.17
N ASP A 173 18.23 9.37 3.01
CA ASP A 173 17.41 9.09 1.83
C ASP A 173 16.41 7.97 2.10
N SER A 174 16.84 6.89 2.76
CA SER A 174 15.97 5.78 3.13
C SER A 174 14.89 6.22 4.12
N ARG A 175 15.19 7.12 5.05
CA ARG A 175 14.22 7.68 6.01
C ARG A 175 13.20 8.58 5.32
N MET A 176 13.65 9.44 4.40
CA MET A 176 12.75 10.26 3.59
C MET A 176 11.81 9.39 2.76
N GLN A 177 12.33 8.33 2.12
CA GLN A 177 11.52 7.37 1.37
C GLN A 177 10.46 6.69 2.24
N ARG A 178 10.83 6.21 3.44
CA ARG A 178 9.86 5.65 4.41
C ARG A 178 8.77 6.65 4.76
N PHE A 179 9.14 7.90 5.05
CA PHE A 179 8.16 8.94 5.37
C PHE A 179 7.18 9.19 4.21
N ILE A 180 7.70 9.34 2.99
CA ILE A 180 6.89 9.63 1.79
C ILE A 180 5.99 8.45 1.43
N GLN A 181 6.45 7.21 1.60
CA GLN A 181 5.66 6.01 1.31
C GLN A 181 4.58 5.75 2.37
N GLN A 182 4.85 6.03 3.64
CA GLN A 182 3.97 5.68 4.75
C GLN A 182 2.95 6.78 5.11
N LEU A 183 3.37 8.06 5.05
CA LEU A 183 2.54 9.18 5.50
C LEU A 183 1.20 9.30 4.75
N PRO A 184 1.12 9.19 3.41
CA PRO A 184 -0.15 9.33 2.69
C PRO A 184 -1.21 8.36 3.19
N TRP A 185 -0.87 7.07 3.32
CA TRP A 185 -1.80 6.05 3.79
C TRP A 185 -2.21 6.27 5.25
N GLN A 186 -1.27 6.69 6.09
CA GLN A 186 -1.55 7.06 7.48
C GLN A 186 -2.53 8.24 7.59
N LEU A 187 -2.38 9.26 6.74
CA LEU A 187 -3.26 10.44 6.74
C LEU A 187 -4.62 10.12 6.10
N LEU A 188 -4.66 9.33 5.02
CA LEU A 188 -5.90 8.94 4.34
C LEU A 188 -6.80 8.10 5.25
N GLN A 189 -6.27 7.08 5.94
CA GLN A 189 -7.09 6.29 6.88
C GLN A 189 -7.69 7.17 7.98
N HIS A 190 -6.93 8.17 8.46
CA HIS A 190 -7.40 9.08 9.50
C HIS A 190 -8.45 10.06 8.99
N ALA A 191 -8.23 10.66 7.81
CA ALA A 191 -9.20 11.53 7.16
C ALA A 191 -10.51 10.77 6.87
N HIS A 192 -10.41 9.49 6.47
CA HIS A 192 -11.55 8.61 6.27
C HIS A 192 -12.31 8.35 7.57
N ALA A 193 -11.60 8.06 8.66
CA ALA A 193 -12.20 7.92 9.99
C ALA A 193 -12.96 9.19 10.41
N LEU A 194 -12.38 10.37 10.17
CA LEU A 194 -13.05 11.66 10.44
C LEU A 194 -14.29 11.88 9.56
N LYS A 195 -14.26 11.45 8.30
CA LYS A 195 -15.43 11.45 7.40
C LYS A 195 -16.56 10.58 7.96
N LEU A 196 -16.25 9.35 8.37
CA LEU A 196 -17.24 8.42 8.93
C LEU A 196 -17.81 8.90 10.27
N GLN A 197 -17.01 9.66 11.04
CA GLN A 197 -17.45 10.35 12.25
C GLN A 197 -18.20 11.67 11.99
N GLN A 198 -18.47 12.03 10.73
CA GLN A 198 -19.12 13.29 10.34
C GLN A 198 -18.35 14.55 10.78
N ARG A 199 -17.04 14.43 11.00
CA ARG A 199 -16.12 15.54 11.32
C ARG A 199 -15.46 16.14 10.08
N LEU A 200 -15.52 15.42 8.96
CA LEU A 200 -15.17 15.89 7.62
C LEU A 200 -16.32 15.53 6.67
N SER A 201 -16.60 16.40 5.71
CA SER A 201 -17.49 16.12 4.60
C SER A 201 -16.82 15.19 3.58
N GLY A 202 -17.62 14.53 2.74
CA GLY A 202 -17.10 13.77 1.60
C GLY A 202 -16.25 14.64 0.66
N ARG A 203 -16.63 15.91 0.45
CA ARG A 203 -15.87 16.87 -0.37
C ARG A 203 -14.51 17.21 0.25
N ALA A 204 -14.45 17.37 1.57
CA ALA A 204 -13.18 17.61 2.26
C ALA A 204 -12.26 16.39 2.17
N PHE A 205 -12.82 15.20 2.35
CA PHE A 205 -12.08 13.95 2.18
C PHE A 205 -11.55 13.79 0.74
N ASP A 206 -12.35 14.09 -0.29
CA ASP A 206 -11.92 14.03 -1.69
C ASP A 206 -10.75 14.99 -2.00
N LEU A 207 -10.78 16.21 -1.44
CA LEU A 207 -9.67 17.18 -1.61
C LEU A 207 -8.38 16.72 -0.92
N ILE A 208 -8.49 16.19 0.32
CA ILE A 208 -7.36 15.56 1.02
C ILE A 208 -6.83 14.39 0.20
N TRP A 209 -7.73 13.59 -0.37
CA TRP A 209 -7.36 12.45 -1.19
C TRP A 209 -6.53 12.89 -2.39
N GLN A 210 -7.03 13.83 -3.18
CA GLN A 210 -6.35 14.31 -4.40
C GLN A 210 -4.91 14.75 -4.13
N VAL A 211 -4.66 15.50 -3.05
CA VAL A 211 -3.31 16.02 -2.78
C VAL A 211 -2.35 14.97 -2.19
N LEU A 212 -2.86 13.95 -1.49
CA LEU A 212 -2.03 12.89 -0.92
C LEU A 212 -1.72 11.78 -1.93
N ASP A 213 -2.68 11.45 -2.81
CA ASP A 213 -2.50 10.45 -3.87
C ASP A 213 -1.77 11.04 -5.10
N MET A 214 -1.98 12.31 -5.44
CA MET A 214 -1.29 12.98 -6.55
C MET A 214 -0.47 14.15 -6.00
N PRO A 215 0.69 13.89 -5.35
CA PRO A 215 1.39 14.92 -4.57
C PRO A 215 2.05 16.00 -5.41
N ASP A 216 2.39 15.74 -6.67
CA ASP A 216 2.92 16.77 -7.58
C ASP A 216 1.77 17.56 -8.23
N ALA A 217 1.77 18.89 -8.04
CA ALA A 217 0.69 19.74 -8.51
C ALA A 217 0.56 19.80 -10.04
N ILE A 218 1.68 19.72 -10.78
CA ILE A 218 1.67 19.71 -12.25
C ILE A 218 1.12 18.38 -12.75
N ALA A 219 1.53 17.27 -12.14
CA ALA A 219 1.00 15.96 -12.50
C ALA A 219 -0.49 15.87 -12.18
N ARG A 220 -0.93 16.34 -11.01
CA ARG A 220 -2.34 16.38 -10.61
C ARG A 220 -3.20 17.19 -11.57
N ALA A 221 -2.72 18.34 -12.05
CA ALA A 221 -3.44 19.22 -12.96
C ALA A 221 -3.76 18.59 -14.34
N VAL A 222 -3.09 17.49 -14.72
CA VAL A 222 -3.41 16.79 -15.98
C VAL A 222 -4.68 15.92 -15.86
N VAL A 223 -5.10 15.58 -14.65
CA VAL A 223 -6.26 14.72 -14.38
C VAL A 223 -7.53 15.55 -14.42
N THR A 224 -8.44 15.23 -15.33
CA THR A 224 -9.71 15.97 -15.48
C THR A 224 -10.56 15.85 -14.22
N GLY A 225 -11.02 16.97 -13.68
CA GLY A 225 -11.82 17.02 -12.44
C GLY A 225 -10.99 17.07 -11.15
N ALA A 226 -9.66 16.96 -11.21
CA ALA A 226 -8.79 17.16 -10.07
C ALA A 226 -8.46 18.65 -9.92
N HIS A 227 -8.99 19.28 -8.87
CA HIS A 227 -8.87 20.72 -8.64
C HIS A 227 -8.27 21.06 -7.28
N ALA A 228 -7.89 20.07 -6.47
CA ALA A 228 -7.33 20.32 -5.15
C ALA A 228 -5.95 20.99 -5.24
N ILE A 229 -5.77 22.02 -4.43
CA ILE A 229 -4.49 22.67 -4.17
C ILE A 229 -4.16 22.53 -2.69
N VAL A 230 -2.87 22.59 -2.40
CA VAL A 230 -2.33 22.67 -1.06
C VAL A 230 -1.37 23.84 -1.00
N ARG A 231 -1.51 24.69 0.01
CA ARG A 231 -0.66 25.86 0.24
C ARG A 231 -0.26 25.91 1.71
N PRO A 232 0.93 26.43 2.05
CA PRO A 232 1.24 26.74 3.44
C PRO A 232 0.23 27.76 3.98
N LEU A 233 -0.03 27.73 5.29
CA LEU A 233 -0.81 28.78 5.94
C LEU A 233 0.05 30.04 6.01
N GLU A 234 -0.26 30.99 5.13
CA GLU A 234 0.41 32.28 4.99
C GLU A 234 -0.57 33.41 5.32
N MET A 235 -0.18 34.30 6.22
CA MET A 235 -1.03 35.38 6.70
C MET A 235 -0.46 36.74 6.31
N ILE A 236 -1.33 37.61 5.79
CA ILE A 236 -1.02 39.00 5.48
C ILE A 236 -1.66 39.86 6.57
N LYS A 237 -0.84 40.65 7.27
CA LYS A 237 -1.26 41.45 8.43
C LYS A 237 -2.27 42.54 8.06
N THR A 238 -1.94 43.27 7.00
CA THR A 238 -2.71 44.35 6.40
C THR A 238 -2.46 44.31 4.89
N ALA A 239 -3.45 44.71 4.08
CA ALA A 239 -3.34 44.71 2.62
C ALA A 239 -2.06 45.40 2.12
N GLY A 240 -1.35 44.77 1.18
CA GLY A 240 -0.11 45.29 0.59
C GLY A 240 1.17 44.94 1.36
N VAL A 241 1.08 44.34 2.55
CA VAL A 241 2.24 43.83 3.30
C VAL A 241 2.61 42.41 2.84
N ALA A 242 3.89 42.05 2.93
CA ALA A 242 4.37 40.70 2.61
C ALA A 242 3.70 39.64 3.49
N ALA A 243 3.37 38.50 2.89
CA ALA A 243 2.77 37.37 3.59
C ALA A 243 3.80 36.70 4.53
N VAL A 244 3.34 36.34 5.73
CA VAL A 244 4.14 35.63 6.73
C VAL A 244 3.73 34.16 6.76
N LYS A 245 4.67 33.29 6.41
CA LYS A 245 4.48 31.84 6.35
C LYS A 245 4.62 31.21 7.73
N THR A 246 3.67 30.35 8.11
CA THR A 246 3.76 29.51 9.30
C THR A 246 4.52 28.21 9.00
N LEU A 247 5.26 27.69 9.97
CA LEU A 247 5.96 26.42 9.83
C LEU A 247 5.01 25.24 10.06
N GLY A 248 4.90 24.34 9.07
CA GLY A 248 4.21 23.05 9.20
C GLY A 248 2.70 23.13 9.33
N LEU A 249 2.04 24.22 8.91
CA LEU A 249 0.59 24.31 8.79
C LEU A 249 0.21 24.55 7.33
N TYR A 250 -0.86 23.90 6.86
CA TYR A 250 -1.24 23.93 5.46
C TYR A 250 -2.75 24.05 5.31
N LEU A 251 -3.18 24.72 4.25
CA LEU A 251 -4.56 24.75 3.80
C LEU A 251 -4.68 23.93 2.51
N ILE A 252 -5.59 22.96 2.54
CA ILE A 252 -6.02 22.17 1.39
C ILE A 252 -7.39 22.69 0.97
N GLY A 253 -7.56 23.01 -0.30
CA GLY A 253 -8.81 23.58 -0.80
C GLY A 253 -8.92 23.43 -2.31
N PRO A 254 -10.05 23.83 -2.90
CA PRO A 254 -10.18 23.92 -4.35
C PRO A 254 -9.26 25.01 -4.93
N GLY A 255 -8.77 24.78 -6.15
CA GLY A 255 -8.01 25.76 -6.92
C GLY A 255 -8.86 26.93 -7.39
N ALA A 256 -8.21 27.96 -7.95
CA ALA A 256 -8.88 29.16 -8.42
C ALA A 256 -10.02 28.83 -9.40
N GLY A 257 -11.18 29.47 -9.21
CA GLY A 257 -12.38 29.26 -10.04
C GLY A 257 -13.26 28.08 -9.61
N HIS A 258 -12.96 27.41 -8.49
CA HIS A 258 -13.74 26.31 -7.96
C HIS A 258 -14.16 26.55 -6.51
N ASP A 259 -15.42 26.24 -6.20
CA ASP A 259 -15.97 26.34 -4.84
C ASP A 259 -15.79 25.05 -4.05
N GLY A 260 -15.60 25.18 -2.73
CA GLY A 260 -15.41 24.04 -1.84
C GLY A 260 -14.84 24.43 -0.48
N PRO A 261 -14.81 23.46 0.45
CA PRO A 261 -14.31 23.70 1.80
C PRO A 261 -12.80 23.97 1.81
N GLN A 262 -12.33 24.61 2.88
CA GLN A 262 -10.92 24.76 3.23
C GLN A 262 -10.58 23.82 4.39
N ILE A 263 -9.53 23.03 4.26
CA ILE A 263 -9.10 22.06 5.26
C ILE A 263 -7.76 22.49 5.81
N LEU A 264 -7.69 22.79 7.10
CA LEU A 264 -6.44 23.01 7.81
C LEU A 264 -5.82 21.67 8.18
N TYR A 265 -4.61 21.40 7.68
CA TYR A 265 -3.75 20.31 8.13
C TYR A 265 -2.73 20.85 9.15
N ALA A 266 -2.83 20.37 10.40
CA ALA A 266 -2.06 20.84 11.54
C ALA A 266 -1.36 19.67 12.28
N PRO A 267 -0.21 19.18 11.78
CA PRO A 267 0.57 18.12 12.44
C PRO A 267 1.00 18.51 13.85
N TYR A 268 0.97 17.52 14.75
CA TYR A 268 1.27 17.64 16.19
C TYR A 268 0.35 18.58 16.97
N HIS A 269 -0.78 19.01 16.39
CA HIS A 269 -1.81 19.72 17.13
C HIS A 269 -2.49 18.79 18.14
N ALA A 270 -2.77 19.28 19.35
CA ALA A 270 -3.46 18.51 20.39
C ALA A 270 -4.93 18.22 20.03
N GLY A 271 -5.53 19.04 19.16
CA GLY A 271 -6.88 18.85 18.63
C GLY A 271 -6.92 17.94 17.39
N SER A 272 -7.83 18.24 16.47
CA SER A 272 -7.92 17.51 15.20
C SER A 272 -6.72 17.82 14.29
N ILE A 273 -6.16 16.80 13.64
CA ILE A 273 -5.10 17.03 12.63
C ILE A 273 -5.65 17.65 11.35
N PHE A 274 -6.91 17.35 11.01
CA PHE A 274 -7.67 17.98 9.93
C PHE A 274 -8.87 18.70 10.50
N THR A 275 -9.04 19.96 10.11
CA THR A 275 -10.20 20.78 10.48
C THR A 275 -10.79 21.39 9.21
N GLU A 276 -12.08 21.11 8.95
CA GLU A 276 -12.80 21.65 7.80
C GLU A 276 -13.46 23.00 8.14
N PHE A 277 -13.36 23.92 7.19
CA PHE A 277 -13.99 25.24 7.20
C PHE A 277 -14.77 25.42 5.90
N VAL A 278 -15.91 26.13 5.98
CA VAL A 278 -16.78 26.36 4.82
C VAL A 278 -16.07 27.17 3.72
N ASN A 279 -15.26 28.15 4.10
CA ASN A 279 -14.52 29.02 3.19
C ASN A 279 -13.32 29.69 3.91
N GLU A 280 -12.54 30.50 3.18
CA GLU A 280 -11.37 31.22 3.74
C GLU A 280 -11.75 32.20 4.87
N ALA A 281 -12.91 32.84 4.80
CA ALA A 281 -13.37 33.75 5.86
C ALA A 281 -13.62 33.01 7.19
N SER A 282 -14.14 31.78 7.12
CA SER A 282 -14.27 30.91 8.30
C SER A 282 -12.91 30.52 8.89
N VAL A 283 -11.88 30.31 8.06
CA VAL A 283 -10.51 30.08 8.53
C VAL A 283 -10.01 31.31 9.29
N ILE A 284 -10.11 32.51 8.70
CA ILE A 284 -9.69 33.76 9.35
C ILE A 284 -10.43 33.98 10.67
N SER A 285 -11.75 33.74 10.72
CA SER A 285 -12.54 33.84 11.96
C SER A 285 -12.02 32.90 13.05
N ALA A 286 -11.70 31.65 12.69
CA ALA A 286 -11.14 30.67 13.63
C ALA A 286 -9.75 31.06 14.13
N ILE A 287 -8.89 31.64 13.28
CA ILE A 287 -7.55 32.12 13.65
C ILE A 287 -7.63 33.31 14.62
N ASN A 288 -8.59 34.21 14.42
CA ASN A 288 -8.79 35.37 15.29
C ASN A 288 -9.50 35.04 16.61
N THR A 289 -10.08 33.85 16.74
CA THR A 289 -10.73 33.40 17.97
C THR A 289 -9.67 32.94 18.98
N PRO A 290 -9.58 33.54 20.19
CA PRO A 290 -8.64 33.11 21.21
C PRO A 290 -8.83 31.63 21.57
N GLY A 291 -7.73 30.87 21.59
CA GLY A 291 -7.76 29.45 21.94
C GLY A 291 -6.58 28.66 21.37
N PRO A 292 -6.63 27.31 21.45
CA PRO A 292 -5.51 26.43 21.11
C PRO A 292 -5.00 26.55 19.67
N LEU A 293 -5.88 26.90 18.71
CA LEU A 293 -5.50 27.12 17.32
C LEU A 293 -4.68 28.40 17.15
N GLN A 294 -5.11 29.50 17.75
CA GLN A 294 -4.40 30.77 17.71
C GLN A 294 -3.01 30.64 18.39
N GLU A 295 -2.94 29.96 19.53
CA GLU A 295 -1.68 29.67 20.22
C GLU A 295 -0.74 28.79 19.40
N LEU A 296 -1.27 27.78 18.68
CA LEU A 296 -0.48 26.99 17.75
C LEU A 296 0.09 27.87 16.64
N ILE A 297 -0.75 28.69 16.00
CA ILE A 297 -0.33 29.56 14.90
C ILE A 297 0.77 30.53 15.33
N LEU A 298 0.59 31.19 16.48
CA LEU A 298 1.62 32.07 17.05
C LEU A 298 2.94 31.34 17.23
N ARG A 299 2.93 30.11 17.73
CA ARG A 299 4.15 29.31 17.89
C ARG A 299 4.74 28.84 16.57
N ARG A 300 3.92 28.61 15.53
CA ARG A 300 4.41 28.22 14.20
C ARG A 300 4.93 29.40 13.38
N LEU A 301 4.66 30.65 13.77
CA LEU A 301 5.21 31.84 13.11
C LEU A 301 6.73 31.98 13.36
N PRO A 302 7.45 32.67 12.45
CA PRO A 302 8.81 33.13 12.69
C PRO A 302 8.89 33.94 13.99
N GLU A 303 9.95 33.75 14.77
CA GLU A 303 10.09 34.36 16.11
C GLU A 303 9.94 35.89 16.09
N ALA A 304 10.52 36.54 15.08
CA ALA A 304 10.43 37.99 14.87
C ALA A 304 8.99 38.52 14.67
N GLU A 305 8.05 37.65 14.31
CA GLU A 305 6.67 38.04 13.97
C GLU A 305 5.66 37.70 15.07
N GLN A 306 6.04 36.90 16.06
CA GLN A 306 5.10 36.37 17.06
C GLN A 306 4.50 37.47 17.95
N SER A 307 5.31 38.42 18.43
CA SER A 307 4.83 39.51 19.29
C SER A 307 3.85 40.43 18.54
N LEU A 308 4.13 40.71 17.26
CA LEU A 308 3.28 41.57 16.44
C LEU A 308 1.93 40.90 16.18
N PHE A 309 1.90 39.65 15.71
CA PHE A 309 0.66 38.90 15.54
C PHE A 309 -0.07 38.70 16.87
N GLY A 310 0.64 38.47 17.97
CA GLY A 310 0.04 38.36 19.30
C GLY A 310 -0.68 39.64 19.74
N ASN A 311 -0.12 40.81 19.42
CA ASN A 311 -0.77 42.10 19.67
C ASN A 311 -1.97 42.32 18.73
N LEU A 312 -1.82 41.99 17.44
CA LEU A 312 -2.92 42.09 16.47
C LEU A 312 -4.12 41.24 16.93
N PHE A 313 -3.91 39.96 17.24
CA PHE A 313 -4.99 39.08 17.69
C PHE A 313 -5.68 39.58 18.96
N LYS A 314 -4.94 40.17 19.91
CA LYS A 314 -5.51 40.80 21.11
C LYS A 314 -6.34 42.03 20.78
N SER A 315 -5.89 42.85 19.83
CA SER A 315 -6.59 44.07 19.42
C SER A 315 -7.85 43.81 18.60
N THR A 316 -7.93 42.67 17.90
CA THR A 316 -9.05 42.31 17.01
C THR A 316 -10.08 41.39 17.67
N VAL A 317 -9.97 41.10 18.97
CA VAL A 317 -10.97 40.29 19.69
C VAL A 317 -12.33 40.99 19.64
N GLY A 318 -13.31 40.36 18.99
CA GLY A 318 -14.66 40.93 18.82
C GLY A 318 -14.77 42.04 17.76
N GLN A 319 -13.71 42.30 16.99
CA GLN A 319 -13.70 43.26 15.87
C GLN A 319 -13.37 42.56 14.54
N GLN A 320 -13.59 43.25 13.42
CA GLN A 320 -13.20 42.73 12.11
C GLN A 320 -11.68 42.81 11.96
N SER A 321 -11.05 41.65 11.73
CA SER A 321 -9.60 41.55 11.52
C SER A 321 -9.22 41.99 10.11
N GLU A 322 -8.14 42.76 9.97
CA GLU A 322 -7.52 43.09 8.67
C GLU A 322 -6.69 41.91 8.11
N ILE A 323 -6.49 40.86 8.91
CA ILE A 323 -5.68 39.71 8.53
C ILE A 323 -6.37 38.95 7.40
N THR A 324 -5.62 38.73 6.33
CA THR A 324 -6.05 37.93 5.17
C THR A 324 -5.09 36.77 4.91
N LEU A 325 -5.51 35.80 4.10
CA LEU A 325 -4.67 34.67 3.71
C LEU A 325 -3.99 34.96 2.39
N ALA A 326 -2.72 34.59 2.26
CA ALA A 326 -2.07 34.51 0.96
C ALA A 326 -2.39 33.19 0.27
N SER A 327 -2.28 33.17 -1.05
CA SER A 327 -2.57 31.99 -1.87
C SER A 327 -1.36 31.61 -2.72
N THR A 328 -0.36 31.02 -2.08
CA THR A 328 0.84 30.51 -2.75
C THR A 328 0.82 28.97 -2.76
N PRO A 329 0.32 28.31 -3.82
CA PRO A 329 0.25 26.85 -3.87
C PRO A 329 1.62 26.19 -3.91
N ILE A 330 1.76 25.04 -3.24
CA ILE A 330 2.93 24.17 -3.40
C ILE A 330 2.87 23.58 -4.81
N SER A 331 3.72 24.07 -5.70
CA SER A 331 3.70 23.69 -7.13
C SER A 331 4.49 22.42 -7.45
N GLY A 332 5.23 21.85 -6.47
CA GLY A 332 6.03 20.63 -6.63
C GLY A 332 5.43 19.44 -5.88
N ASN A 333 6.27 18.47 -5.51
CA ASN A 333 5.85 17.31 -4.73
C ASN A 333 5.54 17.71 -3.26
N LEU A 334 4.27 17.59 -2.87
CA LEU A 334 3.80 17.89 -1.51
C LEU A 334 4.55 17.09 -0.44
N LEU A 335 4.73 15.78 -0.63
CA LEU A 335 5.26 14.89 0.42
C LEU A 335 6.73 15.19 0.73
N ALA A 336 7.51 15.56 -0.29
CA ALA A 336 8.87 16.05 -0.08
C ALA A 336 8.89 17.37 0.73
N GLN A 337 7.97 18.29 0.44
CA GLN A 337 7.82 19.53 1.22
C GLN A 337 7.41 19.22 2.67
N LEU A 338 6.44 18.32 2.88
CA LEU A 338 6.00 17.90 4.22
C LEU A 338 7.16 17.29 5.02
N PHE A 339 8.02 16.49 4.39
CA PHE A 339 9.20 15.92 5.06
C PHE A 339 10.18 17.01 5.51
N ASN A 340 10.54 17.92 4.61
CA ASN A 340 11.49 19.00 4.91
C ASN A 340 10.97 19.94 6.01
N ASP A 341 9.69 20.33 5.91
CA ASP A 341 9.04 21.15 6.92
C ASP A 341 8.91 20.39 8.25
N ASN A 342 8.67 19.06 8.21
CA ASN A 342 8.66 18.22 9.41
C ASN A 342 10.03 18.19 10.08
N VAL A 343 11.15 18.01 9.37
CA VAL A 343 12.51 18.06 9.96
C VAL A 343 12.72 19.37 10.73
N SER A 344 12.35 20.50 10.13
CA SER A 344 12.42 21.82 10.76
C SER A 344 11.51 21.91 11.98
N LEU A 345 10.31 21.32 11.89
CA LEU A 345 9.34 21.27 12.97
C LEU A 345 9.82 20.45 14.16
N LEU A 346 10.49 19.31 13.92
CA LEU A 346 11.07 18.47 14.96
C LEU A 346 12.15 19.24 15.74
N SER A 347 13.02 19.96 15.03
CA SER A 347 14.03 20.81 15.67
C SER A 347 13.37 21.89 16.54
N LYS A 348 12.31 22.54 16.05
CA LYS A 348 11.57 23.55 16.81
C LYS A 348 10.92 22.96 18.06
N MET A 349 10.25 21.81 17.93
CA MET A 349 9.59 21.15 19.06
C MET A 349 10.57 20.67 20.13
N LEU A 350 11.76 20.20 19.74
CA LEU A 350 12.84 19.86 20.67
C LEU A 350 13.42 21.10 21.38
N GLY A 351 13.38 22.27 20.72
CA GLY A 351 13.76 23.56 21.30
C GLY A 351 12.74 24.12 22.30
N SER A 352 11.46 23.78 22.17
CA SER A 352 10.39 24.23 23.08
C SER A 352 10.50 23.69 24.53
N HIS A 353 11.49 22.85 24.82
CA HIS A 353 11.79 22.34 26.16
C HIS A 353 11.95 23.44 27.23
N SER A 354 12.56 24.58 26.88
CA SER A 354 12.82 25.68 27.81
C SER A 354 11.73 26.77 27.82
N GLU A 355 10.69 26.64 26.99
CA GLU A 355 9.66 27.66 26.82
C GLU A 355 8.44 27.35 27.69
N ILE A 356 7.99 28.33 28.49
CA ILE A 356 6.80 28.17 29.36
C ILE A 356 5.54 27.86 28.53
N THR A 357 5.42 28.45 27.34
CA THR A 357 4.29 28.26 26.41
C THR A 357 4.49 27.10 25.43
N GLY A 358 5.66 26.44 25.46
CA GLY A 358 6.06 25.37 24.54
C GLY A 358 5.73 23.95 25.01
N GLN A 359 4.99 23.81 26.12
CA GLN A 359 4.72 22.50 26.75
C GLN A 359 4.05 21.51 25.78
N ALA A 360 3.11 21.97 24.94
CA ALA A 360 2.42 21.07 24.00
C ALA A 360 3.36 20.53 22.92
N GLU A 361 4.23 21.37 22.34
CA GLU A 361 5.28 20.92 21.42
C GLU A 361 6.27 19.96 22.08
N TRP A 362 6.66 20.26 23.33
CA TRP A 362 7.57 19.41 24.09
C TRP A 362 6.94 18.03 24.39
N GLU A 363 5.67 17.98 24.79
CA GLU A 363 4.96 16.71 24.98
C GLU A 363 4.87 15.91 23.67
N ALA A 364 4.57 16.57 22.56
CA ALA A 364 4.56 15.93 21.25
C ALA A 364 5.94 15.40 20.85
N ALA A 365 7.03 16.13 21.14
CA ALA A 365 8.40 15.67 20.92
C ALA A 365 8.75 14.46 21.80
N LYS A 366 8.43 14.49 23.09
CA LYS A 366 8.63 13.34 23.99
C LYS A 366 7.92 12.09 23.48
N ASN A 367 6.68 12.23 23.06
CA ASN A 367 5.88 11.15 22.50
C ASN A 367 6.49 10.61 21.19
N LEU A 368 6.93 11.50 20.30
CA LEU A 368 7.56 11.15 19.03
C LEU A 368 8.91 10.46 19.20
N PHE A 369 9.73 10.85 20.17
CA PHE A 369 11.04 10.24 20.42
C PHE A 369 11.06 9.21 21.56
N SER A 370 9.88 8.77 22.01
CA SER A 370 9.76 7.67 22.97
C SER A 370 9.96 6.31 22.31
N SER A 371 10.44 5.34 23.09
CA SER A 371 10.43 3.92 22.73
C SER A 371 9.01 3.36 22.73
N GLY A 372 8.72 2.51 21.75
CA GLY A 372 7.51 1.70 21.69
C GLY A 372 6.24 2.44 21.22
N ILE A 373 5.15 1.67 21.21
CA ILE A 373 3.80 2.14 20.85
C ILE A 373 3.14 2.66 22.13
N ARG A 374 3.17 3.98 22.35
CA ARG A 374 2.42 4.59 23.45
C ARG A 374 1.01 4.96 22.97
N LEU A 375 0.01 4.69 23.81
CA LEU A 375 -1.35 5.18 23.66
C LEU A 375 -1.38 6.71 23.78
N ILE A 376 -1.13 7.38 22.66
CA ILE A 376 -1.15 8.84 22.57
C ILE A 376 -2.42 9.25 21.84
N SER A 377 -3.08 10.30 22.34
CA SER A 377 -4.35 10.78 21.80
C SER A 377 -4.23 11.51 20.45
N SER A 378 -3.00 11.78 20.01
CA SER A 378 -2.68 12.57 18.82
C SER A 378 -1.91 11.75 17.79
N LEU A 379 -2.22 11.98 16.51
CA LEU A 379 -1.50 11.37 15.39
C LEU A 379 -0.08 11.92 15.33
N LEU A 380 0.90 11.02 15.21
CA LEU A 380 2.32 11.36 15.01
C LEU A 380 2.68 11.08 13.54
N PRO A 381 2.76 12.12 12.68
CA PRO A 381 3.04 11.96 11.25
C PRO A 381 4.26 11.10 10.98
N GLY A 382 4.06 10.02 10.23
CA GLY A 382 5.10 9.09 9.78
C GLY A 382 5.64 8.13 10.85
N LYS A 383 5.27 8.25 12.13
CA LYS A 383 5.74 7.34 13.19
C LYS A 383 4.84 6.10 13.30
N LEU A 384 5.45 4.92 13.42
CA LEU A 384 4.73 3.65 13.64
C LEU A 384 4.40 3.45 15.13
N SER A 385 3.73 4.42 15.74
CA SER A 385 3.25 4.33 17.13
C SER A 385 1.78 4.71 17.29
N TYR A 386 1.09 4.99 16.19
CA TYR A 386 -0.31 5.40 16.23
C TYR A 386 -1.24 4.19 16.19
N VAL A 387 -1.76 3.83 17.37
CA VAL A 387 -2.66 2.68 17.53
C VAL A 387 -3.86 3.04 18.40
N GLN A 388 -4.18 4.33 18.58
CA GLN A 388 -5.31 4.71 19.44
C GLN A 388 -6.66 4.25 18.87
N PHE A 389 -6.89 4.49 17.58
CA PHE A 389 -8.10 4.02 16.89
C PHE A 389 -8.24 2.51 17.04
N LEU A 390 -7.13 1.87 16.70
CA LEU A 390 -6.92 0.48 16.79
C LEU A 390 -7.27 -0.01 18.23
N TRP A 391 -6.62 0.48 19.29
CA TRP A 391 -6.70 -0.05 20.66
C TRP A 391 -8.10 -0.02 21.28
N GLN A 392 -8.90 0.99 20.97
CA GLN A 392 -10.30 1.07 21.40
C GLN A 392 -11.18 -0.04 20.79
N SER A 393 -10.79 -0.58 19.63
CA SER A 393 -11.41 -1.74 18.97
C SER A 393 -10.76 -3.08 19.33
N TYR A 394 -9.57 -3.07 19.98
CA TYR A 394 -8.73 -4.26 20.21
C TYR A 394 -8.95 -4.99 21.53
N LYS A 395 -9.84 -4.56 22.44
CA LYS A 395 -10.06 -5.33 23.67
C LYS A 395 -10.54 -6.77 23.43
N ASP A 396 -11.07 -7.06 22.24
CA ASP A 396 -11.62 -8.38 21.89
C ASP A 396 -10.77 -9.18 20.87
N PHE A 397 -9.66 -8.63 20.35
CA PHE A 397 -8.72 -9.32 19.44
C PHE A 397 -7.39 -9.59 20.15
N LYS A 398 -7.35 -10.68 20.93
CA LYS A 398 -6.22 -11.07 21.81
C LYS A 398 -4.87 -11.12 21.08
N ASP A 399 -4.80 -11.79 19.92
CA ASP A 399 -3.53 -11.99 19.19
C ASP A 399 -2.98 -10.70 18.57
N SER A 400 -3.86 -9.78 18.12
CA SER A 400 -3.44 -8.46 17.63
C SER A 400 -2.93 -7.57 18.75
N ALA A 401 -3.53 -7.65 19.94
CA ALA A 401 -3.11 -6.89 21.11
C ALA A 401 -1.73 -7.35 21.62
N GLU A 402 -1.48 -8.66 21.67
CA GLU A 402 -0.18 -9.25 22.04
C GLU A 402 0.92 -8.90 21.03
N ALA A 403 0.68 -9.08 19.73
CA ALA A 403 1.64 -8.72 18.68
C ALA A 403 2.02 -7.23 18.70
N LEU A 404 1.05 -6.35 19.01
CA LEU A 404 1.29 -4.92 19.14
C LEU A 404 2.13 -4.57 20.37
N GLN A 405 1.86 -5.25 21.49
CA GLN A 405 2.65 -5.11 22.72
C GLN A 405 4.11 -5.54 22.49
N ASP A 406 4.32 -6.56 21.68
CA ASP A 406 5.65 -7.09 21.31
C ASP A 406 6.31 -6.36 20.11
N HIS A 407 5.74 -5.23 19.67
CA HIS A 407 6.28 -4.39 18.58
C HIS A 407 6.23 -4.99 17.16
N HIS A 408 5.41 -6.02 16.93
CA HIS A 408 5.17 -6.62 15.62
C HIS A 408 4.02 -5.92 14.89
N TRP A 409 4.26 -4.68 14.46
CA TRP A 409 3.22 -3.83 13.87
C TRP A 409 2.56 -4.48 12.65
N LYS A 410 3.34 -4.88 11.65
CA LYS A 410 2.79 -5.48 10.42
C LYS A 410 1.90 -6.70 10.69
N GLN A 411 2.25 -7.51 11.68
CA GLN A 411 1.48 -8.69 12.09
C GLN A 411 0.18 -8.28 12.79
N ALA A 412 0.23 -7.33 13.72
CA ALA A 412 -0.97 -6.84 14.42
C ALA A 412 -2.01 -6.29 13.44
N LEU A 413 -1.56 -5.53 12.43
CA LEU A 413 -2.44 -4.99 11.38
C LEU A 413 -3.01 -6.08 10.48
N GLN A 414 -2.19 -7.06 10.10
CA GLN A 414 -2.59 -8.15 9.21
C GLN A 414 -3.77 -8.94 9.79
N THR A 415 -3.69 -9.31 11.07
CA THR A 415 -4.74 -10.08 11.73
C THR A 415 -6.06 -9.31 11.81
N PHE A 416 -5.99 -7.98 12.05
CA PHE A 416 -7.17 -7.12 12.05
C PHE A 416 -7.80 -6.98 10.67
N ILE A 417 -6.99 -6.67 9.65
CA ILE A 417 -7.46 -6.53 8.27
C ILE A 417 -8.12 -7.83 7.81
N ALA A 418 -7.53 -8.98 8.14
CA ALA A 418 -8.14 -10.27 7.85
C ALA A 418 -9.51 -10.45 8.52
N GLY A 419 -9.63 -10.10 9.80
CA GLY A 419 -10.90 -10.16 10.54
C GLY A 419 -11.96 -9.20 9.99
N ALA A 420 -11.56 -7.98 9.61
CA ALA A 420 -12.45 -6.95 9.08
C ALA A 420 -12.88 -7.24 7.62
N ALA A 421 -11.96 -7.69 6.77
CA ALA A 421 -12.24 -8.06 5.39
C ALA A 421 -13.22 -9.24 5.30
N GLN A 422 -13.14 -10.18 6.23
CA GLN A 422 -14.12 -11.27 6.34
C GLN A 422 -15.54 -10.74 6.62
N MET A 423 -15.69 -9.75 7.50
CA MET A 423 -17.01 -9.14 7.78
C MET A 423 -17.59 -8.43 6.56
N VAL A 424 -16.78 -7.61 5.88
CA VAL A 424 -17.21 -6.90 4.66
C VAL A 424 -17.62 -7.88 3.57
N SER A 425 -16.83 -8.95 3.37
CA SER A 425 -17.14 -9.98 2.38
C SER A 425 -18.45 -10.71 2.68
N LEU A 426 -18.70 -11.04 3.95
CA LEU A 426 -19.96 -11.68 4.38
C LEU A 426 -21.16 -10.74 4.31
N GLY A 427 -20.98 -9.45 4.62
CA GLY A 427 -22.00 -8.41 4.46
C GLY A 427 -22.44 -8.26 3.00
N ARG A 428 -21.49 -8.29 2.06
CA ARG A 428 -21.78 -8.28 0.61
C ARG A 428 -22.59 -9.50 0.17
N LEU A 429 -22.15 -10.70 0.55
CA LEU A 429 -22.85 -11.94 0.20
C LEU A 429 -24.29 -11.99 0.76
N SER A 430 -24.54 -11.36 1.91
CA SER A 430 -25.89 -11.19 2.46
C SER A 430 -26.74 -10.25 1.60
N LEU A 431 -26.16 -9.12 1.15
CA LEU A 431 -26.84 -8.13 0.30
C LEU A 431 -27.13 -8.71 -1.10
N GLU A 432 -26.16 -9.39 -1.70
CA GLU A 432 -26.26 -10.04 -3.02
C GLU A 432 -27.27 -11.21 -2.99
N SER A 433 -27.38 -11.95 -1.89
CA SER A 433 -28.41 -12.98 -1.73
C SER A 433 -29.85 -12.44 -1.61
N SER A 434 -30.02 -11.13 -1.42
CA SER A 434 -31.33 -10.46 -1.39
C SER A 434 -31.74 -9.93 -2.77
N ILE A 435 -30.86 -10.02 -3.78
CA ILE A 435 -31.13 -9.62 -5.17
C ILE A 435 -31.26 -10.88 -6.01
N GLU A 436 -32.45 -11.49 -6.00
CA GLU A 436 -32.78 -12.51 -6.99
C GLU A 436 -32.83 -11.89 -8.40
N SER A 437 -31.88 -12.29 -9.23
CA SER A 437 -31.91 -12.34 -10.70
C SER A 437 -32.61 -11.18 -11.44
N ALA A 438 -31.85 -10.12 -11.73
CA ALA A 438 -32.08 -9.32 -12.92
C ALA A 438 -31.27 -9.94 -14.09
N PRO A 439 -31.90 -10.28 -15.24
CA PRO A 439 -31.16 -10.76 -16.39
C PRO A 439 -30.22 -9.65 -16.88
N ALA A 440 -28.95 -10.00 -17.10
CA ALA A 440 -27.98 -9.11 -17.71
C ALA A 440 -28.50 -8.70 -19.10
N THR A 441 -28.93 -7.45 -19.24
CA THR A 441 -29.22 -6.85 -20.53
C THR A 441 -27.92 -6.83 -21.33
N ALA A 442 -27.96 -7.44 -22.52
CA ALA A 442 -26.86 -7.45 -23.47
C ALA A 442 -26.39 -6.01 -23.72
N THR A 443 -25.22 -5.68 -23.17
CA THR A 443 -24.54 -4.42 -23.45
C THR A 443 -23.90 -4.52 -24.82
N SER A 444 -24.05 -3.44 -25.59
CA SER A 444 -23.52 -3.27 -26.94
C SER A 444 -22.06 -3.69 -27.07
N PRO A 445 -21.60 -4.13 -28.26
CA PRO A 445 -20.19 -4.48 -28.48
C PRO A 445 -19.28 -3.31 -28.07
N PRO A 446 -18.07 -3.59 -27.53
CA PRO A 446 -17.14 -2.55 -27.14
C PRO A 446 -16.74 -1.76 -28.39
N VAL A 447 -17.30 -0.55 -28.51
CA VAL A 447 -16.71 0.48 -29.37
C VAL A 447 -15.36 0.82 -28.75
N ALA A 448 -14.28 0.79 -29.53
CA ALA A 448 -12.96 1.23 -29.08
C ALA A 448 -13.11 2.59 -28.37
N GLN A 449 -13.00 2.58 -27.05
CA GLN A 449 -13.12 3.81 -26.30
C GLN A 449 -11.94 4.71 -26.67
N PRO A 450 -12.16 5.99 -26.97
CA PRO A 450 -11.06 6.90 -27.26
C PRO A 450 -10.08 6.90 -26.08
N LEU A 451 -8.77 6.92 -26.38
CA LEU A 451 -7.71 7.05 -25.39
C LEU A 451 -7.82 8.43 -24.72
N VAL A 452 -8.49 8.48 -23.56
CA VAL A 452 -8.72 9.69 -22.78
C VAL A 452 -8.03 9.55 -21.42
N VAL A 453 -7.54 10.68 -20.90
CA VAL A 453 -6.99 10.73 -19.53
C VAL A 453 -8.09 10.42 -18.52
N PRO A 454 -7.81 9.63 -17.48
CA PRO A 454 -8.82 9.28 -16.48
C PRO A 454 -9.42 10.55 -15.84
N GLN A 455 -10.73 10.54 -15.66
CA GLN A 455 -11.40 11.54 -14.82
C GLN A 455 -11.20 11.19 -13.35
N TRP A 456 -11.05 12.21 -12.50
CA TRP A 456 -10.84 12.02 -11.05
C TRP A 456 -11.91 11.11 -10.42
N SER A 457 -13.18 11.25 -10.82
CA SER A 457 -14.30 10.42 -10.33
C SER A 457 -14.13 8.91 -10.60
N GLN A 458 -13.29 8.53 -11.56
CA GLN A 458 -13.00 7.14 -11.91
C GLN A 458 -11.69 6.64 -11.28
N VAL A 459 -10.87 7.54 -10.73
CA VAL A 459 -9.62 7.17 -10.07
C VAL A 459 -9.95 6.60 -8.70
N LYS A 460 -9.73 5.29 -8.54
CA LYS A 460 -9.83 4.58 -7.27
C LYS A 460 -8.43 4.36 -6.71
N PRO A 461 -8.00 5.05 -5.65
CA PRO A 461 -6.57 5.06 -5.35
C PRO A 461 -6.04 3.83 -4.64
N THR A 462 -6.93 3.05 -4.03
CA THR A 462 -6.66 1.70 -3.52
C THR A 462 -6.81 0.61 -4.60
N ALA A 463 -7.19 0.96 -5.84
CA ALA A 463 -7.34 -0.03 -6.90
C ALA A 463 -5.99 -0.70 -7.19
N PRO A 464 -5.98 -2.04 -7.37
CA PRO A 464 -4.76 -2.78 -7.66
C PRO A 464 -3.98 -2.23 -8.86
N THR A 465 -4.68 -1.76 -9.90
CA THR A 465 -4.06 -1.16 -11.10
C THR A 465 -3.30 0.13 -10.83
N ARG A 466 -3.60 0.83 -9.74
CA ARG A 466 -2.88 2.04 -9.32
C ARG A 466 -1.82 1.73 -8.27
N THR A 467 -2.15 0.95 -7.24
CA THR A 467 -1.21 0.62 -6.15
C THR A 467 -0.06 -0.25 -6.62
N ALA A 468 -0.29 -1.07 -7.65
CA ALA A 468 0.74 -1.78 -8.40
C ALA A 468 1.89 -0.88 -8.86
N LEU A 469 1.62 0.36 -9.27
CA LEU A 469 2.61 1.23 -9.91
C LEU A 469 3.51 1.95 -8.89
N GLN A 470 3.24 1.82 -7.59
CA GLN A 470 4.02 2.48 -6.52
C GLN A 470 5.54 2.29 -6.64
N PRO A 471 6.09 1.12 -7.00
CA PRO A 471 7.53 0.94 -7.17
C PRO A 471 8.16 1.74 -8.32
N PHE A 472 7.34 2.29 -9.22
CA PHE A 472 7.74 3.13 -10.35
C PHE A 472 7.53 4.62 -10.08
N GLU A 473 6.77 4.96 -9.04
CA GLU A 473 6.49 6.33 -8.65
C GLU A 473 7.77 7.02 -8.21
N THR A 474 8.02 8.19 -8.78
CA THR A 474 9.15 9.00 -8.36
C THR A 474 8.73 9.91 -7.21
N THR A 475 9.29 9.66 -6.04
CA THR A 475 8.89 10.31 -4.78
C THR A 475 9.66 11.59 -4.47
N THR A 476 10.82 11.80 -5.09
CA THR A 476 11.73 12.94 -4.80
C THR A 476 11.83 13.96 -5.93
N VAL A 477 11.27 13.67 -7.10
CA VAL A 477 11.32 14.55 -8.27
C VAL A 477 10.03 15.36 -8.36
N ALA A 478 10.16 16.67 -8.59
CA ALA A 478 9.04 17.57 -8.85
C ALA A 478 9.11 18.06 -10.30
N LEU A 479 7.99 17.96 -11.03
CA LEU A 479 7.96 18.31 -12.45
C LEU A 479 8.25 19.80 -12.70
N LYS A 480 7.99 20.67 -11.73
CA LYS A 480 8.26 22.12 -11.80
C LYS A 480 9.76 22.44 -11.96
N ASP A 481 10.62 21.54 -11.50
CA ASP A 481 12.07 21.71 -11.51
C ASP A 481 12.70 21.09 -12.78
N LEU A 482 11.87 20.52 -13.67
CA LEU A 482 12.27 19.87 -14.91
C LEU A 482 11.89 20.70 -16.14
N THR A 483 12.62 20.50 -17.24
CA THR A 483 12.31 21.16 -18.51
C THR A 483 11.24 20.38 -19.27
N ARG A 484 10.06 20.97 -19.47
CA ARG A 484 8.97 20.36 -20.25
C ARG A 484 9.29 20.36 -21.75
N ARG A 485 9.20 19.21 -22.40
CA ARG A 485 9.24 19.05 -23.85
C ARG A 485 7.83 19.15 -24.44
N THR A 486 7.61 20.12 -25.30
CA THR A 486 6.31 20.36 -25.96
C THR A 486 6.02 19.35 -27.08
N THR A 487 7.03 18.63 -27.54
CA THR A 487 6.93 17.64 -28.62
C THR A 487 6.11 16.43 -28.20
N ASP A 488 6.40 15.86 -27.03
CA ASP A 488 5.84 14.61 -26.51
C ASP A 488 5.20 14.73 -25.11
N GLY A 489 5.20 15.94 -24.51
CA GLY A 489 4.59 16.20 -23.21
C GLY A 489 5.42 15.72 -22.02
N THR A 490 6.63 15.21 -22.25
CA THR A 490 7.54 14.70 -21.20
C THR A 490 8.38 15.80 -20.56
N TYR A 491 9.07 15.47 -19.47
CA TYR A 491 9.89 16.38 -18.67
C TYR A 491 11.31 15.84 -18.58
N LEU A 492 12.30 16.68 -18.86
CA LEU A 492 13.72 16.29 -18.86
C LEU A 492 14.45 16.88 -17.65
N GLU A 493 15.16 16.03 -16.93
CA GLU A 493 16.12 16.44 -15.91
C GLU A 493 17.46 16.83 -16.53
N ALA A 494 17.91 18.06 -16.27
CA ALA A 494 19.06 18.64 -16.96
C ALA A 494 20.38 17.89 -16.69
N THR A 495 20.58 17.44 -15.46
CA THR A 495 21.82 16.83 -14.97
C THR A 495 21.96 15.36 -15.39
N SER A 496 20.96 14.54 -15.09
CA SER A 496 21.01 13.09 -15.36
C SER A 496 20.56 12.71 -16.78
N LYS A 497 19.94 13.66 -17.50
CA LYS A 497 19.22 13.43 -18.77
C LYS A 497 18.08 12.41 -18.66
N ARG A 498 17.61 12.09 -17.45
CA ARG A 498 16.44 11.23 -17.23
C ARG A 498 15.17 11.94 -17.67
N THR A 499 14.23 11.17 -18.23
CA THR A 499 12.95 11.67 -18.73
C THR A 499 11.82 11.18 -17.82
N TYR A 500 10.86 12.06 -17.55
CA TYR A 500 9.74 11.85 -16.64
C TYR A 500 8.43 12.25 -17.31
N ALA A 501 7.32 11.66 -16.88
CA ALA A 501 6.00 12.02 -17.38
C ALA A 501 4.93 11.89 -16.29
N PRO A 502 3.90 12.78 -16.32
CA PRO A 502 2.72 12.60 -15.51
C PRO A 502 1.82 11.52 -16.13
N VAL A 503 1.47 10.50 -15.34
CA VAL A 503 0.51 9.43 -15.72
C VAL A 503 -0.50 9.26 -14.60
N GLY A 504 -1.79 9.43 -14.88
CA GLY A 504 -2.85 9.30 -13.88
C GLY A 504 -2.64 10.18 -12.62
N GLY A 505 -2.04 11.36 -12.79
CA GLY A 505 -1.79 12.33 -11.71
C GLY A 505 -0.50 12.12 -10.91
N LYS A 506 0.27 11.08 -11.21
CA LYS A 506 1.54 10.75 -10.54
C LYS A 506 2.72 10.87 -11.49
N VAL A 507 3.92 11.01 -10.94
CA VAL A 507 5.16 11.21 -11.70
C VAL A 507 5.91 9.89 -11.84
N TYR A 508 6.22 9.52 -13.07
CA TYR A 508 6.98 8.31 -13.39
C TYR A 508 8.18 8.65 -14.24
N ARG A 509 9.28 7.91 -14.05
CA ARG A 509 10.38 7.91 -15.00
C ARG A 509 9.96 7.09 -16.22
N VAL A 510 10.22 7.63 -17.41
CA VAL A 510 9.84 7.00 -18.68
C VAL A 510 11.02 6.97 -19.65
N VAL A 511 11.03 5.96 -20.51
CA VAL A 511 11.94 5.85 -21.64
C VAL A 511 11.14 5.56 -22.90
N LYS A 512 11.64 6.04 -24.04
CA LYS A 512 11.08 5.70 -25.34
C LYS A 512 11.91 4.57 -25.94
N THR A 513 11.31 3.39 -26.07
CA THR A 513 11.92 2.20 -26.68
C THR A 513 11.27 1.99 -28.05
N GLY A 514 11.95 2.41 -29.13
CA GLY A 514 11.36 2.44 -30.47
C GLY A 514 10.20 3.44 -30.59
N ALA A 515 9.01 2.94 -30.95
CA ALA A 515 7.80 3.77 -31.08
C ALA A 515 6.99 3.90 -29.78
N ILE A 516 7.29 3.09 -28.75
CA ILE A 516 6.47 2.94 -27.54
C ILE A 516 7.15 3.62 -26.35
N TRP A 517 6.36 4.32 -25.53
CA TRP A 517 6.82 4.82 -24.23
C TRP A 517 6.65 3.74 -23.18
N ARG A 518 7.59 3.62 -22.24
CA ARG A 518 7.51 2.65 -21.14
C ARG A 518 7.91 3.31 -19.83
N MET A 519 7.20 3.00 -18.73
CA MET A 519 7.69 3.39 -17.40
C MET A 519 8.93 2.56 -17.05
N ILE A 520 9.83 3.12 -16.25
CA ILE A 520 11.02 2.40 -15.76
C ILE A 520 11.33 2.82 -14.34
N ASN A 521 11.93 1.93 -13.55
CA ASN A 521 12.65 2.30 -12.34
C ASN A 521 14.13 1.90 -12.49
N ASP A 522 14.95 2.03 -11.44
CA ASP A 522 16.38 1.71 -11.52
C ASP A 522 16.67 0.20 -11.62
N GLN A 523 15.67 -0.67 -11.42
CA GLN A 523 15.84 -2.13 -11.35
C GLN A 523 15.10 -2.89 -12.47
N GLN A 524 14.00 -2.34 -13.01
CA GLN A 524 12.99 -3.05 -13.81
C GLN A 524 12.26 -2.12 -14.79
N GLN A 525 11.68 -2.71 -15.84
CA GLN A 525 10.86 -2.01 -16.85
C GLN A 525 9.37 -2.17 -16.57
N GLY A 526 8.64 -1.06 -16.46
CA GLY A 526 7.21 -0.95 -16.17
C GLY A 526 6.26 -1.15 -17.38
N PRO A 527 4.97 -0.73 -17.31
CA PRO A 527 4.01 -0.97 -18.37
C PRO A 527 4.32 -0.09 -19.58
N ALA A 528 3.86 -0.56 -20.75
CA ALA A 528 3.78 0.27 -21.94
C ALA A 528 2.80 1.43 -21.72
N LEU A 529 3.09 2.55 -22.38
CA LEU A 529 2.33 3.79 -22.32
C LEU A 529 1.95 4.21 -23.73
N LEU A 530 0.70 4.65 -23.87
CA LEU A 530 0.17 5.24 -25.09
C LEU A 530 0.13 6.76 -24.95
N THR A 531 0.30 7.44 -26.08
CA THR A 531 0.19 8.91 -26.13
C THR A 531 -1.22 9.28 -26.58
N THR A 532 -1.93 10.06 -25.78
CA THR A 532 -3.24 10.62 -26.14
C THR A 532 -3.08 11.69 -27.23
N PRO A 533 -4.15 12.06 -27.95
CA PRO A 533 -4.12 13.20 -28.88
C PRO A 533 -3.66 14.51 -28.21
N GLY A 534 -3.90 14.66 -26.89
CA GLY A 534 -3.44 15.78 -26.07
C GLY A 534 -1.96 15.71 -25.66
N LYS A 535 -1.18 14.76 -26.20
CA LYS A 535 0.23 14.50 -25.85
C LYS A 535 0.45 14.16 -24.37
N GLN A 536 -0.51 13.49 -23.76
CA GLN A 536 -0.39 12.97 -22.40
C GLN A 536 -0.13 11.47 -22.47
N LEU A 537 0.68 10.94 -21.56
CA LEU A 537 0.92 9.50 -21.50
C LEU A 537 -0.12 8.85 -20.58
N VAL A 538 -0.72 7.77 -21.07
CA VAL A 538 -1.66 6.92 -20.33
C VAL A 538 -1.17 5.47 -20.38
N ILE A 539 -1.54 4.68 -19.39
CA ILE A 539 -1.19 3.25 -19.35
C ILE A 539 -1.86 2.57 -20.53
N ASP A 540 -1.10 1.74 -21.25
CA ASP A 540 -1.66 0.91 -22.30
C ASP A 540 -2.60 -0.14 -21.68
N PRO A 541 -3.92 -0.12 -21.98
CA PRO A 541 -4.84 -1.11 -21.48
C PRO A 541 -4.59 -2.50 -22.11
N ASP A 542 -4.02 -2.54 -23.31
CA ASP A 542 -3.57 -3.77 -23.95
C ASP A 542 -2.19 -4.12 -23.38
N SER A 543 -2.20 -4.76 -22.21
CA SER A 543 -1.04 -5.53 -21.78
C SER A 543 -0.88 -6.67 -22.78
N HIS A 544 -0.20 -6.41 -23.90
CA HIS A 544 0.40 -7.45 -24.72
C HIS A 544 1.12 -8.35 -23.74
N THR A 545 0.60 -9.55 -23.60
CA THR A 545 0.93 -10.47 -22.52
C THR A 545 2.44 -10.61 -22.50
N ILE A 546 3.10 -9.97 -21.54
CA ILE A 546 4.55 -9.93 -21.52
C ILE A 546 4.99 -11.38 -21.35
N HIS A 547 5.69 -11.89 -22.36
CA HIS A 547 6.07 -13.30 -22.46
C HIS A 547 7.14 -13.63 -21.41
N TYR A 548 6.72 -13.94 -20.19
CA TYR A 548 7.60 -14.54 -19.18
C TYR A 548 7.24 -16.02 -18.97
N GLY A 549 7.87 -16.90 -19.76
CA GLY A 549 8.01 -18.33 -19.43
C GLY A 549 9.43 -18.70 -18.96
N LYS A 550 10.42 -17.81 -19.10
CA LYS A 550 11.84 -18.15 -18.89
C LYS A 550 12.39 -17.89 -17.49
N ALA A 551 11.83 -16.96 -16.73
CA ALA A 551 12.31 -16.68 -15.37
C ALA A 551 12.07 -17.86 -14.42
N LEU A 552 10.99 -18.63 -14.63
CA LEU A 552 10.63 -19.78 -13.81
C LEU A 552 11.30 -21.08 -14.25
N SER A 553 11.68 -21.23 -15.53
CA SER A 553 12.57 -22.34 -15.94
C SER A 553 13.94 -22.29 -15.21
N LYS A 554 14.41 -21.11 -14.77
CA LYS A 554 15.59 -21.00 -13.88
C LYS A 554 15.30 -21.31 -12.40
N MET A 555 14.04 -21.28 -11.96
CA MET A 555 13.65 -21.80 -10.62
C MET A 555 13.66 -23.33 -10.54
N HIS A 556 13.84 -24.02 -11.66
CA HIS A 556 13.96 -25.48 -11.67
C HIS A 556 15.27 -25.98 -11.02
N ASN A 557 16.26 -25.11 -10.77
CA ASN A 557 17.63 -25.56 -10.50
C ASN A 557 18.35 -24.96 -9.29
N GLN A 558 17.68 -24.26 -8.37
CA GLN A 558 18.35 -23.79 -7.16
C GLN A 558 17.52 -24.05 -5.91
N TYR A 559 18.16 -24.73 -4.95
CA TYR A 559 17.72 -25.01 -3.59
C TYR A 559 16.93 -23.86 -2.98
N VAL A 560 15.60 -24.00 -2.86
CA VAL A 560 14.75 -22.88 -2.46
C VAL A 560 13.60 -23.33 -1.56
N SER A 561 13.72 -22.93 -0.30
CA SER A 561 12.70 -22.99 0.76
C SER A 561 11.92 -21.67 0.83
N SER A 562 10.89 -21.61 1.68
CA SER A 562 10.02 -20.47 2.10
C SER A 562 10.47 -19.01 1.90
N ARG A 563 11.78 -18.70 1.82
CA ARG A 563 12.32 -17.38 1.47
C ARG A 563 11.91 -16.88 0.09
N VAL A 564 11.77 -17.74 -0.91
CA VAL A 564 11.44 -17.29 -2.29
C VAL A 564 9.96 -17.02 -2.47
N VAL A 565 9.08 -17.82 -1.87
CA VAL A 565 7.64 -17.48 -1.84
C VAL A 565 7.45 -16.12 -1.18
N ASN A 566 8.14 -15.87 -0.06
CA ASN A 566 8.11 -14.58 0.60
C ASN A 566 8.85 -13.47 -0.15
N SER A 567 9.62 -13.74 -1.22
CA SER A 567 10.25 -12.70 -2.04
C SER A 567 9.40 -12.30 -3.25
N VAL A 568 8.52 -13.18 -3.74
CA VAL A 568 7.69 -12.95 -4.94
C VAL A 568 6.20 -12.75 -4.64
N LEU A 569 5.71 -13.27 -3.51
CA LEU A 569 4.28 -13.28 -3.18
C LEU A 569 4.02 -12.68 -1.79
N ASN A 570 3.02 -11.81 -1.69
CA ASN A 570 2.37 -11.43 -0.44
C ASN A 570 1.28 -12.47 -0.15
N ILE A 571 1.54 -13.38 0.79
CA ILE A 571 0.56 -14.42 1.13
C ILE A 571 -0.62 -13.81 1.89
N GLU A 572 -1.83 -13.99 1.36
CA GLU A 572 -3.07 -13.49 1.93
C GLU A 572 -3.80 -14.60 2.73
N ALA A 573 -3.86 -15.81 2.15
CA ALA A 573 -4.53 -16.96 2.76
C ALA A 573 -3.87 -18.30 2.42
N ARG A 574 -3.95 -19.28 3.33
CA ARG A 574 -3.41 -20.64 3.17
C ARG A 574 -4.45 -21.70 3.51
N GLY A 575 -4.66 -22.64 2.60
CA GLY A 575 -5.67 -23.67 2.70
C GLY A 575 -7.07 -23.16 2.35
N MET A 576 -7.91 -24.04 1.84
CA MET A 576 -9.27 -23.71 1.40
C MET A 576 -10.17 -23.24 2.55
N GLU A 577 -9.88 -23.61 3.80
CA GLU A 577 -10.58 -23.08 4.97
C GLU A 577 -10.29 -21.59 5.18
N ASP A 578 -9.02 -21.20 5.21
CA ASP A 578 -8.60 -19.80 5.35
C ASP A 578 -8.99 -18.95 4.12
N ILE A 579 -8.88 -19.52 2.91
CA ILE A 579 -9.28 -18.84 1.68
C ILE A 579 -10.78 -18.56 1.66
N ARG A 580 -11.64 -19.51 2.05
CA ARG A 580 -13.09 -19.26 2.19
C ARG A 580 -13.41 -18.20 3.22
N THR A 581 -12.63 -18.20 4.30
CA THR A 581 -12.79 -17.28 5.42
C THR A 581 -12.43 -15.85 5.01
N LYS A 582 -11.31 -15.64 4.31
CA LYS A 582 -10.80 -14.31 3.95
C LYS A 582 -11.25 -13.82 2.58
N HIS A 583 -11.45 -14.72 1.62
CA HIS A 583 -11.72 -14.43 0.21
C HIS A 583 -12.77 -15.39 -0.38
N PRO A 584 -14.05 -15.27 0.02
CA PRO A 584 -15.09 -16.23 -0.38
C PRO A 584 -15.30 -16.29 -1.90
N GLU A 585 -15.19 -15.17 -2.63
CA GLU A 585 -15.26 -15.18 -4.09
C GLU A 585 -14.08 -15.93 -4.73
N LYS A 586 -12.85 -15.70 -4.25
CA LYS A 586 -11.67 -16.46 -4.70
C LYS A 586 -11.85 -17.96 -4.43
N ALA A 587 -12.42 -18.32 -3.28
CA ALA A 587 -12.73 -19.71 -2.95
C ALA A 587 -13.77 -20.32 -3.92
N ARG A 588 -14.85 -19.58 -4.23
CA ARG A 588 -15.86 -20.00 -5.22
C ARG A 588 -15.22 -20.21 -6.58
N MET A 589 -14.36 -19.28 -7.00
CA MET A 589 -13.65 -19.36 -8.29
C MET A 589 -12.68 -20.55 -8.36
N LEU A 590 -12.02 -20.91 -7.25
CA LEU A 590 -11.19 -22.11 -7.16
C LEU A 590 -12.02 -23.39 -7.26
N VAL A 591 -13.16 -23.45 -6.58
CA VAL A 591 -14.10 -24.59 -6.66
C VAL A 591 -14.57 -24.81 -8.10
N GLN A 592 -14.98 -23.74 -8.79
CA GLN A 592 -15.37 -23.80 -10.20
C GLN A 592 -14.22 -24.27 -11.10
N ALA A 593 -13.02 -23.75 -10.87
CA ALA A 593 -11.82 -24.15 -11.61
C ALA A 593 -11.50 -25.64 -11.41
N ILE A 594 -11.63 -26.17 -10.18
CA ILE A 594 -11.45 -27.59 -9.87
C ILE A 594 -12.49 -28.43 -10.62
N ASP A 595 -13.76 -28.06 -10.56
CA ASP A 595 -14.84 -28.82 -11.19
C ASP A 595 -14.68 -28.88 -12.71
N LEU A 596 -14.33 -27.75 -13.34
CA LEU A 596 -14.05 -27.71 -14.78
C LEU A 596 -12.76 -28.46 -15.14
N ALA A 597 -11.71 -28.36 -14.31
CA ALA A 597 -10.48 -29.13 -14.50
C ALA A 597 -10.72 -30.64 -14.42
N ARG A 598 -11.57 -31.11 -13.49
CA ARG A 598 -12.01 -32.51 -13.39
C ARG A 598 -12.78 -32.94 -14.63
N TYR A 599 -13.66 -32.09 -15.15
CA TYR A 599 -14.37 -32.34 -16.40
C TYR A 599 -13.40 -32.50 -17.58
N TYR A 600 -12.41 -31.61 -17.71
CA TYR A 600 -11.36 -31.74 -18.74
C TYR A 600 -10.49 -32.98 -18.57
N ALA A 601 -10.11 -33.33 -17.34
CA ALA A 601 -9.38 -34.56 -17.05
C ALA A 601 -10.16 -35.81 -17.48
N PHE A 602 -11.46 -35.87 -17.18
CA PHE A 602 -12.33 -36.96 -17.61
C PHE A 602 -12.42 -37.07 -19.14
N ASN A 603 -12.67 -35.95 -19.83
CA ASN A 603 -12.73 -35.93 -21.30
C ASN A 603 -11.39 -36.31 -21.94
N SER A 604 -10.26 -35.88 -21.36
CA SER A 604 -8.93 -36.24 -21.83
C SER A 604 -8.69 -37.75 -21.76
N LEU A 605 -9.03 -38.39 -20.63
CA LEU A 605 -8.96 -39.85 -20.49
C LEU A 605 -9.89 -40.58 -21.47
N HIS A 606 -11.11 -40.07 -21.67
CA HIS A 606 -12.05 -40.63 -22.64
C HIS A 606 -11.49 -40.58 -24.07
N ASN A 607 -10.92 -39.44 -24.48
CA ASN A 607 -10.27 -39.27 -25.78
C ASN A 607 -9.08 -40.22 -25.96
N LEU A 608 -8.26 -40.41 -24.91
CA LEU A 608 -7.15 -41.38 -24.94
C LEU A 608 -7.63 -42.84 -25.12
N VAL A 609 -8.79 -43.20 -24.58
CA VAL A 609 -9.38 -44.52 -24.80
C VAL A 609 -9.84 -44.68 -26.24
N GLN A 610 -10.51 -43.67 -26.82
CA GLN A 610 -10.94 -43.71 -28.22
C GLN A 610 -9.74 -43.86 -29.20
N LEU A 611 -8.62 -43.22 -28.88
CA LEU A 611 -7.40 -43.25 -29.72
C LEU A 611 -6.66 -44.59 -29.71
N ARG A 612 -7.01 -45.55 -28.84
CA ARG A 612 -6.39 -46.90 -28.85
C ARG A 612 -6.63 -47.66 -30.16
N HIS A 613 -7.70 -47.32 -30.86
CA HIS A 613 -8.04 -47.93 -32.15
C HIS A 613 -7.26 -47.32 -33.32
N LEU A 614 -6.53 -46.22 -33.10
CA LEU A 614 -5.66 -45.55 -34.08
C LEU A 614 -6.35 -45.25 -35.42
N ASN A 615 -7.66 -44.93 -35.39
CA ASN A 615 -8.45 -44.67 -36.58
C ASN A 615 -7.97 -43.38 -37.27
N PRO A 616 -7.37 -43.46 -38.48
CA PRO A 616 -6.88 -42.29 -39.18
C PRO A 616 -8.04 -41.40 -39.66
N GLY A 617 -7.82 -40.09 -39.73
CA GLY A 617 -8.78 -39.11 -40.26
C GLY A 617 -9.89 -38.70 -39.29
N THR A 618 -9.88 -39.20 -38.05
CA THR A 618 -10.78 -38.69 -37.00
C THR A 618 -10.39 -37.26 -36.58
N ARG A 619 -11.31 -36.52 -35.95
CA ARG A 619 -11.02 -35.18 -35.41
C ARG A 619 -9.83 -35.20 -34.44
N LEU A 620 -9.74 -36.22 -33.59
CA LEU A 620 -8.65 -36.40 -32.62
C LEU A 620 -7.32 -36.72 -33.30
N ASP A 621 -7.31 -37.61 -34.30
CA ASP A 621 -6.12 -37.92 -35.11
C ASP A 621 -5.58 -36.66 -35.81
N THR A 622 -6.46 -35.90 -36.47
CA THR A 622 -6.11 -34.63 -37.14
C THR A 622 -5.57 -33.59 -36.16
N PHE A 623 -6.21 -33.42 -34.99
CA PHE A 623 -5.76 -32.48 -33.97
C PHE A 623 -4.37 -32.84 -33.44
N LEU A 624 -4.14 -34.10 -33.06
CA LEU A 624 -2.86 -34.52 -32.49
C LEU A 624 -1.71 -34.45 -33.51
N LYS A 625 -1.97 -34.81 -34.78
CA LYS A 625 -0.99 -34.65 -35.87
C LYS A 625 -0.57 -33.20 -36.04
N ALA A 626 -1.54 -32.28 -36.03
CA ALA A 626 -1.29 -30.85 -36.14
C ALA A 626 -0.59 -30.28 -34.90
N PHE A 627 -0.94 -30.74 -33.70
CA PHE A 627 -0.36 -30.26 -32.45
C PHE A 627 1.10 -30.71 -32.26
N PHE A 628 1.41 -31.97 -32.59
CA PHE A 628 2.76 -32.54 -32.45
C PHE A 628 3.62 -32.48 -33.72
N ASP A 629 3.09 -31.90 -34.81
CA ASP A 629 3.75 -31.82 -36.11
C ASP A 629 4.30 -33.17 -36.62
N THR A 630 3.44 -34.18 -36.59
CA THR A 630 3.75 -35.54 -37.02
C THR A 630 2.81 -36.00 -38.12
N GLY A 631 3.34 -36.77 -39.09
CA GLY A 631 2.55 -37.40 -40.16
C GLY A 631 1.65 -38.53 -39.66
N SER A 632 1.94 -39.12 -38.50
CA SER A 632 1.16 -40.23 -37.90
C SER A 632 1.22 -40.23 -36.38
N ILE A 633 0.11 -40.60 -35.74
CA ILE A 633 0.06 -40.88 -34.30
C ILE A 633 0.20 -42.39 -34.13
N ASP A 634 1.33 -42.83 -33.57
CA ASP A 634 1.59 -44.24 -33.27
C ASP A 634 1.41 -44.54 -31.78
N ALA A 635 1.56 -45.81 -31.41
CA ALA A 635 1.46 -46.24 -30.02
C ALA A 635 2.52 -45.58 -29.10
N SER A 636 3.68 -45.21 -29.64
CA SER A 636 4.77 -44.58 -28.88
C SER A 636 4.41 -43.14 -28.50
N VAL A 637 3.86 -42.36 -29.42
CA VAL A 637 3.34 -41.01 -29.16
C VAL A 637 2.20 -41.07 -28.14
N LEU A 638 1.26 -42.00 -28.30
CA LEU A 638 0.16 -42.16 -27.34
C LEU A 638 0.64 -42.57 -25.95
N ASP A 639 1.65 -43.44 -25.85
CA ASP A 639 2.22 -43.84 -24.55
C ASP A 639 2.89 -42.65 -23.85
N LYS A 640 3.64 -41.81 -24.60
CA LYS A 640 4.21 -40.56 -24.07
C LYS A 640 3.15 -39.60 -23.57
N ILE A 641 2.08 -39.37 -24.33
CA ILE A 641 0.96 -38.51 -23.92
C ILE A 641 0.31 -39.06 -22.65
N LYS A 642 0.01 -40.37 -22.63
CA LYS A 642 -0.60 -41.04 -21.48
C LYS A 642 0.27 -40.95 -20.23
N LYS A 643 1.59 -41.12 -20.37
CA LYS A 643 2.55 -41.04 -19.26
C LYS A 643 2.53 -39.68 -18.58
N VAL A 644 2.26 -38.60 -19.32
CA VAL A 644 2.17 -37.23 -18.78
C VAL A 644 0.76 -36.91 -18.25
N ILE A 645 -0.30 -37.30 -18.96
CA ILE A 645 -1.68 -36.93 -18.61
C ILE A 645 -2.24 -37.76 -17.44
N ALA A 646 -1.94 -39.06 -17.39
CA ALA A 646 -2.54 -39.95 -16.40
C ALA A 646 -2.28 -39.56 -14.93
N PRO A 647 -1.06 -39.14 -14.52
CA PRO A 647 -0.81 -38.67 -13.16
C PRO A 647 -1.62 -37.41 -12.80
N ILE A 648 -1.75 -36.46 -13.73
CA ILE A 648 -2.52 -35.21 -13.55
C ILE A 648 -4.00 -35.54 -13.33
N CYS A 649 -4.56 -36.36 -14.21
CA CYS A 649 -5.96 -36.78 -14.09
C CYS A 649 -6.19 -37.52 -12.78
N LYS A 650 -5.28 -38.42 -12.38
CA LYS A 650 -5.37 -39.15 -11.11
C LYS A 650 -5.41 -38.19 -9.91
N ALA A 651 -4.54 -37.18 -9.89
CA ALA A 651 -4.50 -36.19 -8.80
C ALA A 651 -5.80 -35.36 -8.72
N LEU A 652 -6.37 -34.95 -9.85
CA LEU A 652 -7.61 -34.16 -9.86
C LEU A 652 -8.85 -34.91 -9.34
N VAL A 653 -8.85 -36.24 -9.44
CA VAL A 653 -9.98 -37.10 -9.02
C VAL A 653 -9.62 -38.08 -7.89
N ASP A 654 -8.49 -37.91 -7.21
CA ASP A 654 -8.09 -38.80 -6.11
C ASP A 654 -9.13 -38.72 -4.98
N PRO A 655 -9.83 -39.81 -4.63
CA PRO A 655 -10.85 -39.78 -3.59
C PRO A 655 -10.27 -39.55 -2.18
N ASN A 656 -8.95 -39.69 -2.01
CA ASN A 656 -8.27 -39.45 -0.73
C ASN A 656 -7.77 -38.00 -0.60
N GLU A 657 -7.75 -37.22 -1.69
CA GLU A 657 -7.43 -35.80 -1.65
C GLU A 657 -8.70 -34.97 -1.86
N ASP A 658 -9.22 -34.39 -0.78
CA ASP A 658 -10.31 -33.42 -0.89
C ASP A 658 -9.78 -32.05 -1.32
N LEU A 659 -9.61 -31.86 -2.63
CA LEU A 659 -9.21 -30.57 -3.21
C LEU A 659 -10.15 -29.42 -2.84
N MET A 660 -11.40 -29.72 -2.47
CA MET A 660 -12.31 -28.68 -2.00
C MET A 660 -11.93 -28.22 -0.59
N ASN A 661 -11.31 -29.04 0.24
CA ASN A 661 -10.90 -28.70 1.61
C ASN A 661 -9.40 -28.85 1.82
N THR A 662 -8.61 -28.59 0.78
CA THR A 662 -7.17 -28.82 0.80
C THR A 662 -6.40 -27.72 1.52
N GLU A 663 -5.35 -28.10 2.23
CA GLU A 663 -4.33 -27.21 2.78
C GLU A 663 -3.25 -26.81 1.75
N HIS A 664 -3.29 -27.40 0.55
CA HIS A 664 -2.27 -27.21 -0.47
C HIS A 664 -2.43 -25.91 -1.26
N PHE A 665 -3.53 -25.19 -1.13
CA PHE A 665 -3.77 -23.97 -1.89
C PHE A 665 -3.36 -22.73 -1.13
N VAL A 666 -2.62 -21.84 -1.79
CA VAL A 666 -2.19 -20.56 -1.22
C VAL A 666 -2.69 -19.46 -2.14
N VAL A 667 -3.34 -18.45 -1.57
CA VAL A 667 -3.73 -17.24 -2.29
C VAL A 667 -2.86 -16.09 -1.81
N GLY A 668 -2.34 -15.32 -2.76
CA GLY A 668 -1.59 -14.12 -2.47
C GLY A 668 -1.68 -13.10 -3.60
N SER A 669 -0.96 -12.02 -3.43
CA SER A 669 -0.74 -11.00 -4.46
C SER A 669 0.73 -10.94 -4.85
N ASN A 670 1.00 -10.73 -6.14
CA ASN A 670 2.37 -10.53 -6.60
C ASN A 670 2.99 -9.32 -5.87
N LYS A 671 4.22 -9.47 -5.39
CA LYS A 671 4.97 -8.36 -4.75
C LYS A 671 5.41 -7.31 -5.76
N ASP A 672 5.65 -7.74 -6.99
CA ASP A 672 5.97 -6.89 -8.13
C ASP A 672 4.85 -7.05 -9.17
N TRP A 673 4.23 -5.96 -9.58
CA TRP A 673 3.05 -5.99 -10.44
C TRP A 673 3.37 -6.32 -11.92
N LEU A 674 4.64 -6.19 -12.30
CA LEU A 674 5.16 -6.68 -13.58
C LEU A 674 5.28 -8.20 -13.61
N ASP A 675 5.27 -8.82 -12.44
CA ASP A 675 5.21 -10.26 -12.36
C ASP A 675 3.86 -10.70 -12.95
N SER A 676 3.94 -11.28 -14.15
CA SER A 676 2.80 -11.83 -14.86
C SER A 676 2.44 -13.23 -14.36
N THR A 677 3.04 -13.67 -13.25
CA THR A 677 2.76 -14.98 -12.66
C THR A 677 1.28 -15.10 -12.34
N ILE A 678 0.63 -16.06 -12.99
CA ILE A 678 -0.80 -16.37 -12.84
C ILE A 678 -0.97 -17.31 -11.64
N ALA A 679 -0.21 -18.40 -11.67
CA ALA A 679 -0.06 -19.32 -10.56
C ALA A 679 1.36 -19.91 -10.65
N PHE A 680 1.81 -20.56 -9.57
CA PHE A 680 3.06 -21.29 -9.59
C PHE A 680 3.11 -22.38 -8.51
N VAL A 681 4.04 -23.32 -8.68
CA VAL A 681 4.41 -24.32 -7.68
C VAL A 681 5.91 -24.24 -7.41
N VAL A 682 6.32 -24.66 -6.22
CA VAL A 682 7.73 -24.70 -5.83
C VAL A 682 8.22 -26.16 -5.84
N ASN A 683 9.31 -26.42 -6.57
CA ASN A 683 9.96 -27.74 -6.59
C ASN A 683 10.40 -28.13 -5.18
N ASP A 684 10.24 -29.42 -4.84
CA ASP A 684 10.56 -30.00 -3.53
C ASP A 684 9.81 -29.36 -2.34
N ASP A 685 8.70 -28.64 -2.57
CA ASP A 685 7.77 -28.31 -1.49
C ASP A 685 7.16 -29.60 -0.94
N ALA A 686 7.58 -29.98 0.26
CA ALA A 686 7.07 -31.16 0.96
C ALA A 686 5.53 -31.10 1.13
N GLN A 687 4.96 -29.89 1.13
CA GLN A 687 3.52 -29.66 1.22
C GLN A 687 2.82 -29.55 -0.14
N ARG A 688 3.54 -29.68 -1.27
CA ARG A 688 3.00 -29.66 -2.65
C ARG A 688 2.01 -28.53 -2.92
N ARG A 689 2.33 -27.32 -2.49
CA ARG A 689 1.39 -26.19 -2.58
C ARG A 689 1.31 -25.57 -3.96
N VAL A 690 0.11 -25.16 -4.34
CA VAL A 690 -0.18 -24.34 -5.52
C VAL A 690 -0.48 -22.92 -5.05
N HIS A 691 0.21 -21.95 -5.64
CA HIS A 691 0.13 -20.54 -5.26
C HIS A 691 -0.60 -19.78 -6.35
N PHE A 692 -1.72 -19.15 -6.01
CA PHE A 692 -2.57 -18.38 -6.92
C PHE A 692 -2.41 -16.89 -6.64
N THR A 693 -2.24 -16.11 -7.71
CA THR A 693 -2.09 -14.66 -7.64
C THR A 693 -3.39 -13.96 -8.05
N GLU A 694 -3.42 -12.63 -7.98
CA GLU A 694 -4.53 -11.84 -8.50
C GLU A 694 -4.83 -12.11 -10.00
N ARG A 695 -3.83 -12.51 -10.79
CA ARG A 695 -3.97 -12.80 -12.23
C ARG A 695 -4.69 -14.12 -12.51
N PHE A 696 -4.70 -15.06 -11.57
CA PHE A 696 -5.53 -16.26 -11.67
C PHE A 696 -7.01 -15.92 -11.56
N PHE A 697 -7.35 -14.99 -10.66
CA PHE A 697 -8.74 -14.60 -10.40
C PHE A 697 -9.26 -13.55 -11.40
N ASP A 698 -8.37 -12.81 -12.05
CA ASP A 698 -8.71 -11.85 -13.10
C ASP A 698 -7.85 -12.09 -14.36
N PRO A 699 -8.26 -13.04 -15.22
CA PRO A 699 -7.47 -13.45 -16.39
C PRO A 699 -7.29 -12.40 -17.48
N LYS A 700 -8.07 -11.30 -17.42
CA LYS A 700 -8.14 -10.25 -18.44
C LYS A 700 -8.43 -10.80 -19.85
N LEU A 701 -9.51 -11.57 -20.00
CA LEU A 701 -9.91 -12.16 -21.28
C LEU A 701 -11.34 -11.74 -21.71
N ASP A 702 -11.91 -10.73 -21.08
CA ASP A 702 -13.30 -10.29 -21.29
C ASP A 702 -13.64 -9.96 -22.76
N TRP A 703 -12.67 -9.49 -23.54
CA TRP A 703 -12.90 -9.15 -24.95
C TRP A 703 -13.33 -10.35 -25.79
N TYR A 704 -13.01 -11.59 -25.39
CA TYR A 704 -13.49 -12.78 -26.09
C TYR A 704 -15.00 -12.94 -25.96
N LYS A 705 -15.61 -12.49 -24.85
CA LYS A 705 -17.07 -12.64 -24.59
C LYS A 705 -17.94 -12.01 -25.69
N TYR A 706 -17.38 -11.10 -26.49
CA TYR A 706 -18.07 -10.41 -27.59
C TYR A 706 -17.93 -11.08 -28.95
N CYS A 707 -17.11 -12.14 -29.07
CA CYS A 707 -16.82 -12.80 -30.34
C CYS A 707 -16.92 -14.32 -30.27
N LEU A 708 -17.74 -14.88 -29.38
CA LEU A 708 -17.98 -16.33 -29.32
C LEU A 708 -19.25 -16.74 -30.07
N THR A 709 -19.24 -17.94 -30.65
CA THR A 709 -20.38 -18.52 -31.37
C THR A 709 -21.45 -19.11 -30.44
N GLU A 710 -21.08 -19.44 -29.20
CA GLU A 710 -21.96 -20.03 -28.20
C GLU A 710 -21.57 -19.59 -26.77
N PRO A 711 -22.46 -19.73 -25.77
CA PRO A 711 -22.14 -19.41 -24.39
C PRO A 711 -20.96 -20.25 -23.87
N PHE A 712 -19.88 -19.58 -23.49
CA PHE A 712 -18.67 -20.21 -22.97
C PHE A 712 -18.02 -19.33 -21.91
N ASP A 713 -17.77 -19.89 -20.73
CA ASP A 713 -17.14 -19.17 -19.63
C ASP A 713 -15.62 -19.14 -19.82
N VAL A 714 -15.14 -18.04 -20.40
CA VAL A 714 -13.72 -17.80 -20.69
C VAL A 714 -12.88 -17.76 -19.42
N ASP A 715 -13.42 -17.21 -18.33
CA ASP A 715 -12.66 -17.01 -17.10
C ASP A 715 -12.53 -18.31 -16.30
N ASP A 716 -13.60 -19.10 -16.21
CA ASP A 716 -13.56 -20.45 -15.63
C ASP A 716 -12.61 -21.34 -16.45
N HIS A 717 -12.69 -21.29 -17.79
CA HIS A 717 -11.78 -22.04 -18.67
C HIS A 717 -10.31 -21.68 -18.42
N SER A 718 -9.98 -20.39 -18.38
CA SER A 718 -8.63 -19.91 -18.12
C SER A 718 -8.09 -20.41 -16.77
N ARG A 719 -8.92 -20.34 -15.71
CA ARG A 719 -8.56 -20.83 -14.38
C ARG A 719 -8.36 -22.34 -14.35
N ALA A 720 -9.25 -23.10 -14.97
CA ALA A 720 -9.13 -24.56 -15.04
C ALA A 720 -7.88 -25.00 -15.82
N ALA A 721 -7.61 -24.38 -16.97
CA ALA A 721 -6.41 -24.65 -17.76
C ALA A 721 -5.12 -24.34 -16.98
N THR A 722 -5.10 -23.22 -16.26
CA THR A 722 -3.97 -22.84 -15.40
C THR A 722 -3.79 -23.83 -14.23
N LEU A 723 -4.87 -24.28 -13.59
CA LEU A 723 -4.77 -25.28 -12.53
C LEU A 723 -4.19 -26.61 -13.05
N ILE A 724 -4.60 -27.05 -14.24
CA ILE A 724 -4.06 -28.25 -14.90
C ILE A 724 -2.57 -28.07 -15.22
N HIS A 725 -2.17 -26.87 -15.66
CA HIS A 725 -0.77 -26.52 -15.89
C HIS A 725 0.07 -26.69 -14.63
N GLU A 726 -0.34 -26.08 -13.51
CA GLU A 726 0.38 -26.21 -12.23
C GLU A 726 0.43 -27.66 -11.71
N PHE A 727 -0.65 -28.41 -11.88
CA PHE A 727 -0.68 -29.82 -11.52
C PHE A 727 0.27 -30.65 -12.38
N SER A 728 0.51 -30.25 -13.64
CA SER A 728 1.47 -30.94 -14.51
C SER A 728 2.90 -30.86 -13.95
N HIS A 729 3.28 -29.73 -13.35
CA HIS A 729 4.56 -29.58 -12.68
C HIS A 729 4.66 -30.50 -11.46
N LEU A 730 3.62 -30.51 -10.60
CA LEU A 730 3.63 -31.30 -9.35
C LEU A 730 3.61 -32.81 -9.58
N PHE A 731 2.77 -33.29 -10.49
CA PHE A 731 2.46 -34.72 -10.62
C PHE A 731 3.15 -35.40 -11.79
N SER A 732 3.56 -34.64 -12.81
CA SER A 732 4.22 -35.15 -14.01
C SER A 732 5.60 -34.56 -14.28
N LYS A 733 6.08 -33.65 -13.41
CA LYS A 733 7.40 -33.00 -13.52
C LYS A 733 7.64 -32.35 -14.88
N THR A 734 6.60 -31.74 -15.43
CA THR A 734 6.69 -30.98 -16.68
C THR A 734 7.52 -29.71 -16.47
N VAL A 735 8.03 -29.15 -17.56
CA VAL A 735 8.81 -27.91 -17.56
C VAL A 735 8.27 -26.96 -18.62
N ASP A 736 8.30 -25.67 -18.33
CA ASP A 736 7.80 -24.62 -19.21
C ASP A 736 8.83 -24.26 -20.28
N ILE A 737 8.76 -24.99 -21.39
CA ILE A 737 9.62 -24.77 -22.56
C ILE A 737 9.05 -23.75 -23.54
N ALA A 738 7.72 -23.60 -23.59
CA ALA A 738 7.02 -22.63 -24.43
C ALA A 738 5.59 -22.38 -23.94
N THR A 739 5.08 -21.16 -24.11
CA THR A 739 3.71 -20.79 -23.75
C THR A 739 2.80 -20.89 -24.97
N VAL A 740 1.82 -21.80 -24.91
CA VAL A 740 0.83 -21.99 -26.00
C VAL A 740 -0.51 -21.28 -25.75
N GLU A 741 -0.59 -20.49 -24.68
CA GLU A 741 -1.80 -19.73 -24.28
C GLU A 741 -3.07 -20.62 -24.21
N ALA A 742 -2.94 -21.82 -23.65
CA ALA A 742 -4.05 -22.79 -23.51
C ALA A 742 -5.22 -22.30 -22.66
N ARG A 743 -5.04 -21.17 -21.96
CA ARG A 743 -6.07 -20.46 -21.17
C ARG A 743 -7.06 -19.64 -22.02
N ARG A 744 -6.75 -19.42 -23.31
CA ARG A 744 -7.64 -18.72 -24.25
C ARG A 744 -8.73 -19.66 -24.74
N PRO A 745 -9.95 -19.16 -25.05
CA PRO A 745 -11.05 -20.00 -25.49
C PRO A 745 -10.69 -20.79 -26.76
N PHE A 746 -11.36 -21.93 -26.96
CA PHE A 746 -11.10 -22.78 -28.12
C PHE A 746 -11.37 -22.02 -29.43
N THR A 747 -10.45 -22.11 -30.39
CA THR A 747 -10.53 -21.31 -31.64
C THR A 747 -11.74 -21.63 -32.51
N ASP A 748 -12.35 -22.81 -32.35
CA ASP A 748 -13.61 -23.20 -32.99
C ASP A 748 -14.82 -22.42 -32.45
N LEU A 749 -14.73 -21.88 -31.23
CA LEU A 749 -15.75 -21.03 -30.62
C LEU A 749 -15.68 -19.56 -31.06
N ILE A 750 -14.62 -19.13 -31.74
CA ILE A 750 -14.48 -17.72 -32.14
C ILE A 750 -15.28 -17.47 -33.42
N ALA A 751 -16.27 -16.58 -33.33
CA ALA A 751 -17.16 -16.21 -34.41
C ALA A 751 -16.42 -15.40 -35.48
N THR A 752 -16.51 -15.82 -36.74
CA THR A 752 -15.89 -15.15 -37.89
C THR A 752 -16.85 -14.20 -38.61
N VAL A 753 -18.00 -13.89 -38.01
CA VAL A 753 -19.04 -13.04 -38.61
C VAL A 753 -18.72 -11.54 -38.48
N THR A 754 -17.81 -11.16 -37.58
CA THR A 754 -17.34 -9.78 -37.42
C THR A 754 -15.86 -9.66 -37.81
N GLY A 755 -15.45 -8.48 -38.28
CA GLY A 755 -14.02 -8.22 -38.58
C GLY A 755 -13.12 -8.42 -37.37
N PHE A 756 -13.59 -8.04 -36.17
CA PHE A 756 -12.90 -8.30 -34.90
C PHE A 756 -12.71 -9.80 -34.66
N GLY A 757 -13.76 -10.61 -34.78
CA GLY A 757 -13.68 -12.05 -34.55
C GLY A 757 -12.78 -12.80 -35.56
N VAL A 758 -12.76 -12.36 -36.83
CA VAL A 758 -11.81 -12.89 -37.84
C VAL A 758 -10.36 -12.63 -37.42
N VAL A 759 -10.02 -11.39 -37.05
CA VAL A 759 -8.66 -11.03 -36.63
C VAL A 759 -8.25 -11.77 -35.35
N THR A 760 -9.14 -11.85 -34.36
CA THR A 760 -8.90 -12.55 -33.09
C THR A 760 -8.63 -14.04 -33.33
N LYS A 761 -9.45 -14.71 -34.15
CA LYS A 761 -9.27 -16.13 -34.48
C LYS A 761 -7.95 -16.39 -35.19
N GLN A 762 -7.65 -15.59 -36.22
CA GLN A 762 -6.42 -15.73 -37.00
C GLN A 762 -5.18 -15.52 -36.12
N THR A 763 -5.16 -14.45 -35.32
CA THR A 763 -4.05 -14.13 -34.41
C THR A 763 -3.78 -15.27 -33.42
N GLN A 764 -4.85 -15.83 -32.82
CA GLN A 764 -4.69 -16.93 -31.88
C GLN A 764 -4.19 -18.21 -32.57
N GLN A 765 -4.71 -18.54 -33.74
CA GLN A 765 -4.28 -19.72 -34.51
C GLN A 765 -2.81 -19.60 -34.95
N ASP A 766 -2.40 -18.43 -35.46
CA ASP A 766 -1.02 -18.17 -35.85
C ASP A 766 -0.07 -18.27 -34.66
N PHE A 767 -0.46 -17.70 -33.52
CA PHE A 767 0.32 -17.80 -32.28
C PHE A 767 0.48 -19.25 -31.84
N GLN A 768 -0.63 -19.99 -31.68
CA GLN A 768 -0.59 -21.39 -31.23
C GLN A 768 0.17 -22.29 -32.20
N ARG A 769 0.08 -22.00 -33.51
CA ARG A 769 0.83 -22.73 -34.54
C ARG A 769 2.32 -22.47 -34.46
N ARG A 770 2.77 -21.26 -34.13
CA ARG A 770 4.19 -20.88 -34.12
C ARG A 770 4.83 -20.91 -32.72
N ALA A 771 4.08 -21.16 -31.66
CA ALA A 771 4.59 -21.16 -30.29
C ALA A 771 5.70 -22.20 -30.06
N LEU A 772 5.47 -23.46 -30.42
CA LEU A 772 6.49 -24.52 -30.41
C LEU A 772 6.13 -25.63 -31.40
N SER A 773 6.57 -25.47 -32.65
CA SER A 773 6.27 -26.40 -33.74
C SER A 773 7.37 -26.35 -34.82
N LEU A 774 7.27 -27.19 -35.85
CA LEU A 774 8.14 -27.10 -37.03
C LEU A 774 7.90 -25.82 -37.85
N ALA A 775 6.81 -25.09 -37.59
CA ALA A 775 6.53 -23.79 -38.18
C ALA A 775 7.09 -22.61 -37.35
N THR A 776 7.67 -22.86 -36.17
CA THR A 776 8.38 -21.83 -35.40
C THR A 776 9.68 -21.44 -36.12
N PRO A 777 9.92 -20.15 -36.41
CA PRO A 777 11.18 -19.73 -37.03
C PRO A 777 12.39 -20.14 -36.19
N ARG A 778 13.48 -20.56 -36.85
CA ARG A 778 14.65 -21.14 -36.17
C ARG A 778 15.30 -20.17 -35.20
N GLU A 779 15.31 -18.89 -35.56
CA GLU A 779 15.81 -17.76 -34.77
C GLU A 779 15.00 -17.49 -33.50
N GLU A 780 13.73 -17.94 -33.42
CA GLU A 780 12.85 -17.79 -32.27
C GLU A 780 12.94 -18.98 -31.29
N LEU A 781 13.45 -20.13 -31.77
CA LEU A 781 13.58 -21.33 -30.95
C LEU A 781 14.65 -21.16 -29.87
N PHE A 782 14.23 -21.31 -28.62
CA PHE A 782 15.08 -21.23 -27.41
C PHE A 782 15.79 -19.89 -27.20
N THR A 783 15.48 -18.87 -27.99
CA THR A 783 15.97 -17.49 -27.83
C THR A 783 14.99 -16.65 -27.00
N ARG A 784 15.38 -15.44 -26.62
CA ARG A 784 14.48 -14.42 -26.09
C ARG A 784 14.58 -13.19 -26.97
N TRP A 785 13.47 -12.52 -27.21
CA TRP A 785 13.49 -11.22 -27.87
C TRP A 785 14.14 -10.21 -26.92
N ASP A 786 15.24 -9.60 -27.36
CA ASP A 786 15.87 -8.48 -26.66
C ASP A 786 15.36 -7.19 -27.29
N GLU A 787 14.39 -6.55 -26.63
CA GLU A 787 13.80 -5.31 -27.12
C GLU A 787 14.84 -4.18 -27.32
N PRO A 788 15.87 -4.00 -26.47
CA PRO A 788 16.95 -3.06 -26.72
C PRO A 788 17.75 -3.34 -28.00
N LEU A 789 18.07 -4.61 -28.28
CA LEU A 789 18.88 -5.03 -29.41
C LEU A 789 18.07 -5.35 -30.67
N GLN A 790 16.74 -5.34 -30.59
CA GLN A 790 15.82 -5.74 -31.67
C GLN A 790 16.21 -7.09 -32.31
N SER A 791 16.65 -8.03 -31.48
CA SER A 791 17.15 -9.32 -31.94
C SER A 791 16.82 -10.45 -30.98
N TRP A 792 16.73 -11.65 -31.53
CA TRP A 792 16.58 -12.86 -30.75
C TRP A 792 17.94 -13.28 -30.19
N ILE A 793 18.08 -13.25 -28.87
CA ILE A 793 19.31 -13.63 -28.18
C ILE A 793 19.15 -14.97 -27.48
N MET A 794 20.16 -15.83 -27.61
CA MET A 794 20.24 -17.05 -26.81
C MET A 794 20.50 -16.67 -25.35
N PRO A 795 19.72 -17.17 -24.38
CA PRO A 795 20.11 -17.07 -22.98
C PRO A 795 21.44 -17.79 -22.79
N GLY A 796 22.42 -17.14 -22.17
CA GLY A 796 23.69 -17.78 -21.82
C GLY A 796 23.44 -19.06 -21.01
N LEU A 797 24.09 -20.15 -21.43
CA LEU A 797 24.27 -21.37 -20.65
C LEU A 797 25.31 -21.09 -19.55
N ASP A 798 24.86 -20.45 -18.47
CA ASP A 798 25.59 -20.41 -17.19
C ASP A 798 24.73 -21.07 -16.11
#